data_AF-A0A915YBZ2-F1
#
_entry.id   AF-A0A915YBZ2-F1
#
_cell.length_a   1.000
_cell.length_b   1.000
_cell.length_c   1.000
_cell.angle_alpha   90.00
_cell.angle_beta   90.00
_cell.angle_gamma   90.00
#
_symmetry.space_group_name_H-M   'P 1'
#
loop_
_entity.id
_entity.type
_entity.pdbx_description
1 polymer ?
#
loop_
_entity_poly.entity_id
_entity_poly.type
_entity_poly.pdbx_seq_one_letter_code
_entity_poly.pdbx_strand_id
1 'polypeptide(L)'
;MTRKKKGSNKKGKNLPAKVLEKRLIDLFSKQVTARFDAKTIIRKLKISNSKDSVQHAIDQLVEKGKLEATNRGKYKWNKGATVTKRARKNGQFATGRVDATRSGSAYIICEELEDNDIFVPAHKLMGALHGDTVEVSWYTARKGKPEGEVVQIIQRKSENFIGTLSLSDKFAFVIPDNPNMQTDIFVPLKHLPKEAEDGAKVVVTITKWHTSNKNNPEGKVTTYFGTEGGNDIEMKSILIQKGFNLTFPPEVLKENAEIDTKITASEIAKRRDMRDITTFTIDPETAKDFDDALSIEYLENGNFEIGIHIADVGHYVLPGSELDKEAARRTTSVYLVDRVLPMLPEKLSNGVCSLRPEEEKLTFSAVFEMDKQGGIINEWFGKTVIYSDRRFTYEEAQEGLETGEGDYVKELQLLNRIAHKLRNKRFKKGAINFESPEVRFKLDEKGVPIDVYLKSRKDAHMLVEDFMLLANKRVGALMHGLHEKLGFVWPMVYRIHDEPDMERVNNFADFAGQMGYPLSIESPEQVKPAFGKMLKAAEGKPESDILQQLAIRTMAKAVYSTDNIGHYGLGFATYSHFTSPIRRYADVLGHRILFDYLSNNNKRMNPQKLEESCKHISRKERDAMEAERESVKYKQAEFLEAHLGDIFEGSISGITDHGIYVTIKANFCEGMIRYDKMFDDFEPDEHHFHIKSPFITYKMGDTVWVRILGANKFKRQIDLELLDPEDSDNEPPARTQLISKEVTTTKVVTEEPTNEAPKTPTTAPKETPTKPKGIQKIKVVQEPQRGKKVIKSNYIADNKAYEALLPKVEQAFNESHIKIIAKQKRAKWKYELSPSAPIGGSVLLLHFNPAAALNKGYRGQKLLSQHPFKPQGSTKTFFKTYFPNQKISEGYFSPFRSMDDKQLSNKDLDLSLPIFKAFISILKPEKIVSFSIPMIELLQKYNLLSNLEEEEVTDHTRTIITSRGFLNIEEHKIPIYFVPRPSSRLLKALKTAAWDWAFKIEE
;
A
#
# COMPACT_ATOMS: atom_id res chain seq x y z
N MET A 1 79.29 65.41 45.88
CA MET A 1 79.72 64.84 44.57
C MET A 1 78.94 63.54 44.36
N THR A 2 78.46 63.10 43.19
CA THR A 2 78.52 63.56 41.79
C THR A 2 77.11 63.50 41.14
N ARG A 3 76.76 64.46 40.27
CA ARG A 3 75.44 64.49 39.60
C ARG A 3 75.33 63.42 38.49
N LYS A 4 74.67 62.29 38.77
CA LYS A 4 74.18 61.38 37.71
C LYS A 4 73.09 62.08 36.89
N LYS A 5 73.39 62.43 35.63
CA LYS A 5 72.37 62.85 34.64
C LYS A 5 71.41 61.68 34.40
N LYS A 6 70.19 61.74 34.96
CA LYS A 6 69.07 60.89 34.51
C LYS A 6 68.68 61.35 33.09
N GLY A 7 68.90 60.50 32.10
CA GLY A 7 68.37 60.73 30.75
C GLY A 7 66.86 60.87 30.78
N SER A 8 66.32 61.89 30.11
CA SER A 8 64.89 62.18 30.12
C SER A 8 64.12 61.14 29.32
N ASN A 9 63.40 60.26 30.04
CA ASN A 9 62.42 59.39 29.42
C ASN A 9 61.29 60.28 28.87
N LYS A 10 61.28 60.56 27.57
CA LYS A 10 60.21 61.31 26.89
C LYS A 10 58.87 60.60 27.12
N LYS A 11 58.09 61.04 28.12
CA LYS A 11 56.73 60.55 28.35
C LYS A 11 55.90 60.86 27.10
N GLY A 12 55.22 59.84 26.57
CA GLY A 12 54.30 60.00 25.45
C GLY A 12 53.16 60.97 25.75
N LYS A 13 52.43 61.41 24.73
CA LYS A 13 51.14 62.09 24.94
C LYS A 13 50.09 61.08 25.40
N ASN A 14 49.15 61.53 26.24
CA ASN A 14 47.95 60.78 26.59
C ASN A 14 46.94 60.99 25.46
N LEU A 15 46.40 59.92 24.88
CA LEU A 15 45.55 59.97 23.69
C LEU A 15 44.06 59.92 24.06
N PRO A 16 43.20 60.77 23.46
CA PRO A 16 41.74 60.63 23.57
C PRO A 16 41.25 59.28 23.05
N ALA A 17 40.17 58.75 23.62
CA ALA A 17 39.67 57.38 23.37
C ALA A 17 39.54 57.02 21.88
N LYS A 18 38.91 57.87 21.05
CA LYS A 18 38.77 57.63 19.59
C LYS A 18 40.12 57.55 18.85
N VAL A 19 41.12 58.32 19.29
CA VAL A 19 42.47 58.33 18.70
C VAL A 19 43.27 57.11 19.16
N LEU A 20 43.08 56.70 20.42
CA LEU A 20 43.65 55.46 20.96
C LEU A 20 43.08 54.24 20.22
N GLU A 21 41.75 54.14 20.05
CA GLU A 21 41.10 53.04 19.31
C GLU A 21 41.66 52.94 17.88
N LYS A 22 41.80 54.05 17.16
CA LYS A 22 42.39 54.07 15.81
C LYS A 22 43.85 53.61 15.79
N ARG A 23 44.65 53.99 16.80
CA ARG A 23 46.06 53.54 16.96
C ARG A 23 46.17 52.06 17.31
N LEU A 24 45.25 51.52 18.10
CA LEU A 24 45.16 50.09 18.40
C LEU A 24 44.82 49.29 17.14
N ILE A 25 43.80 49.70 16.39
CA ILE A 25 43.42 49.08 15.11
C ILE A 25 44.60 49.05 14.13
N ASP A 26 45.32 50.17 13.97
CA ASP A 26 46.49 50.24 13.08
C ASP A 26 47.66 49.34 13.53
N LEU A 27 47.89 49.21 14.85
CA LEU A 27 48.93 48.34 15.39
C LEU A 27 48.63 46.85 15.17
N PHE A 28 47.39 46.42 15.43
CA PHE A 28 46.99 45.03 15.31
C PHE A 28 46.78 44.61 13.85
N SER A 29 46.23 45.47 12.99
CA SER A 29 46.01 45.16 11.56
C SER A 29 47.33 45.02 10.78
N LYS A 30 48.36 45.79 11.14
CA LYS A 30 49.72 45.66 10.56
C LYS A 30 50.50 44.47 11.09
N GLN A 31 50.11 43.90 12.23
CA GLN A 31 50.84 42.80 12.89
C GLN A 31 49.89 41.68 13.30
N VAL A 32 49.14 41.17 12.30
CA VAL A 32 48.01 40.24 12.42
C VAL A 32 48.30 38.98 13.27
N THR A 33 49.53 38.48 13.26
CA THR A 33 49.94 37.28 14.02
C THR A 33 50.46 37.58 15.42
N ALA A 34 50.78 38.83 15.74
CA ALA A 34 51.38 39.22 17.00
C ALA A 34 50.34 39.34 18.12
N ARG A 35 50.77 39.03 19.35
CA ARG A 35 49.93 39.07 20.55
C ARG A 35 50.42 40.13 21.52
N PHE A 36 49.56 41.06 21.93
CA PHE A 36 49.93 42.15 22.84
C PHE A 36 49.03 42.22 24.08
N ASP A 37 49.62 42.68 25.19
CA ASP A 37 48.91 43.13 26.39
C ASP A 37 48.98 44.67 26.49
N ALA A 38 48.13 45.26 27.35
CA ALA A 38 48.06 46.72 27.52
C ALA A 38 49.41 47.37 27.87
N LYS A 39 50.26 46.71 28.70
CA LYS A 39 51.60 47.22 29.07
C LYS A 39 52.53 47.26 27.85
N THR A 40 52.52 46.21 27.03
CA THR A 40 53.31 46.09 25.80
C THR A 40 52.90 47.15 24.78
N ILE A 41 51.59 47.39 24.64
CA ILE A 41 51.04 48.42 23.74
C ILE A 41 51.48 49.83 24.16
N ILE A 42 51.39 50.18 25.45
CA ILE A 42 51.83 51.49 25.97
C ILE A 42 53.29 51.75 25.61
N ARG A 43 54.17 50.76 25.82
CA ARG A 43 55.59 50.84 25.47
C ARG A 43 55.81 50.96 23.95
N LYS A 44 55.07 50.21 23.15
CA LYS A 44 55.26 50.10 21.70
C LYS A 44 54.72 51.30 20.92
N LEU A 45 53.58 51.86 21.35
CA LEU A 45 53.01 53.10 20.80
C LEU A 45 53.64 54.37 21.40
N LYS A 46 54.46 54.24 22.46
CA LYS A 46 55.08 55.35 23.20
C LYS A 46 54.05 56.39 23.66
N ILE A 47 52.99 55.93 24.31
CA ILE A 47 51.87 56.75 24.84
C ILE A 47 51.96 56.84 26.38
N SER A 48 51.18 57.73 26.99
CA SER A 48 51.07 57.85 28.46
C SER A 48 49.68 57.57 29.05
N ASN A 49 48.76 57.00 28.25
CA ASN A 49 47.51 56.44 28.75
C ASN A 49 47.76 55.43 29.88
N SER A 50 46.87 55.38 30.87
CA SER A 50 46.92 54.36 31.93
C SER A 50 46.72 52.96 31.36
N LYS A 51 47.17 51.93 32.09
CA LYS A 51 46.97 50.52 31.72
C LYS A 51 45.48 50.25 31.48
N ASP A 52 44.62 50.77 32.34
CA ASP A 52 43.19 50.48 32.34
C ASP A 52 42.46 51.25 31.23
N SER A 53 42.91 52.46 30.88
CA SER A 53 42.45 53.18 29.68
C SER A 53 42.76 52.42 28.38
N VAL A 54 43.93 51.80 28.30
CA VAL A 54 44.30 50.96 27.15
C VAL A 54 43.57 49.62 27.18
N GLN A 55 43.35 49.03 28.36
CA GLN A 55 42.60 47.79 28.51
C GLN A 55 41.14 47.96 28.08
N HIS A 56 40.45 48.98 28.59
CA HIS A 56 39.07 49.29 28.21
C HIS A 56 38.91 49.53 26.69
N ALA A 57 39.88 50.18 26.05
CA ALA A 57 39.88 50.38 24.60
C ALA A 57 40.16 49.08 23.80
N ILE A 58 40.86 48.11 24.38
CA ILE A 58 40.99 46.75 23.82
C ILE A 58 39.68 45.99 24.00
N ASP A 59 39.07 46.04 25.18
CA ASP A 59 37.86 45.29 25.51
C ASP A 59 36.70 45.74 24.61
N GLN A 60 36.51 47.05 24.39
CA GLN A 60 35.58 47.56 23.37
C GLN A 60 35.90 47.07 21.95
N LEU A 61 37.16 46.83 21.60
CA LEU A 61 37.54 46.30 20.29
C LEU A 61 37.32 44.78 20.17
N VAL A 62 37.31 44.05 21.29
CA VAL A 62 36.89 42.64 21.37
C VAL A 62 35.37 42.54 21.26
N GLU A 63 34.62 43.39 21.98
CA GLU A 63 33.16 43.51 21.89
C GLU A 63 32.71 43.89 20.47
N LYS A 64 33.39 44.84 19.82
CA LYS A 64 33.21 45.19 18.39
C LYS A 64 33.74 44.10 17.42
N GLY A 65 34.16 42.94 17.91
CA GLY A 65 34.62 41.78 17.13
C GLY A 65 35.92 41.95 16.34
N LYS A 66 36.65 43.07 16.49
CA LYS A 66 37.87 43.38 15.71
C LYS A 66 39.12 42.71 16.28
N LEU A 67 39.15 42.49 17.59
CA LEU A 67 40.20 41.75 18.29
C LEU A 67 39.59 40.50 18.93
N GLU A 68 40.43 39.51 19.21
CA GLU A 68 40.06 38.33 19.98
C GLU A 68 41.02 38.17 21.17
N ALA A 69 40.48 37.75 22.31
CA ALA A 69 41.27 37.43 23.49
C ALA A 69 42.00 36.10 23.30
N THR A 70 43.19 35.98 23.89
CA THR A 70 44.00 34.76 23.91
C THR A 70 44.43 34.43 25.33
N ASN A 71 44.68 33.15 25.59
CA ASN A 71 45.05 32.64 26.91
C ASN A 71 46.24 33.45 27.50
N ARG A 72 46.15 33.77 28.80
CA ARG A 72 47.09 34.61 29.57
C ARG A 72 47.03 36.12 29.27
N GLY A 73 45.84 36.67 29.00
CA GLY A 73 45.60 38.13 29.05
C GLY A 73 46.25 38.94 27.92
N LYS A 74 46.38 38.32 26.73
CA LYS A 74 46.89 38.96 25.52
C LYS A 74 45.86 38.89 24.41
N TYR A 75 45.91 39.81 23.47
CA TYR A 75 44.93 39.96 22.39
C TYR A 75 45.61 39.84 21.04
N LYS A 76 44.88 39.43 19.99
CA LYS A 76 45.33 39.40 18.58
C LYS A 76 44.25 39.94 17.64
N TRP A 77 44.61 40.21 16.39
CA TRP A 77 43.67 40.65 15.36
C TRP A 77 42.71 39.53 14.96
N ASN A 78 41.39 39.79 14.98
CA ASN A 78 40.40 38.82 14.54
C ASN A 78 40.35 38.75 13.01
N LYS A 79 40.90 37.67 12.43
CA LYS A 79 40.85 37.44 10.98
C LYS A 79 39.42 37.23 10.45
N GLY A 80 38.51 36.65 11.24
CA GLY A 80 37.14 36.35 10.85
C GLY A 80 36.32 37.60 10.51
N ALA A 81 36.56 38.71 11.22
CA ALA A 81 35.91 40.01 10.96
C ALA A 81 36.25 40.63 9.59
N THR A 82 37.26 40.11 8.88
CA THR A 82 37.60 40.54 7.52
C THR A 82 36.94 39.65 6.46
N VAL A 83 36.66 38.37 6.78
CA VAL A 83 35.96 37.43 5.89
C VAL A 83 34.50 37.86 5.71
N THR A 84 33.79 38.13 6.81
CA THR A 84 32.40 38.62 6.80
C THR A 84 32.20 39.95 6.05
N LYS A 85 33.25 40.77 5.91
CA LYS A 85 33.21 42.00 5.09
C LYS A 85 33.68 41.83 3.64
N ARG A 86 34.32 40.72 3.29
CA ARG A 86 34.65 40.38 1.90
C ARG A 86 33.50 39.64 1.21
N ALA A 87 32.88 38.67 1.89
CA ALA A 87 31.68 37.98 1.39
C ALA A 87 30.55 38.98 1.06
N ARG A 88 30.20 39.84 2.05
CA ARG A 88 29.18 40.90 1.93
C ARG A 88 29.43 41.99 0.88
N LYS A 89 30.55 41.96 0.12
CA LYS A 89 30.81 42.96 -0.93
C LYS A 89 30.58 42.47 -2.35
N ASN A 90 30.60 41.16 -2.58
CA ASN A 90 30.52 40.57 -3.93
C ASN A 90 29.58 39.35 -4.05
N GLY A 91 29.17 38.71 -2.96
CA GLY A 91 28.25 37.56 -2.98
C GLY A 91 26.80 38.00 -2.82
N GLN A 92 25.91 37.37 -3.60
CA GLN A 92 24.47 37.40 -3.33
C GLN A 92 24.17 36.42 -2.17
N PHE A 93 22.99 36.51 -1.58
CA PHE A 93 22.51 35.60 -0.55
C PHE A 93 21.16 35.04 -1.00
N ALA A 94 20.93 33.76 -0.75
CA ALA A 94 19.64 33.10 -0.98
C ALA A 94 19.36 32.13 0.16
N THR A 95 18.09 31.85 0.43
CA THR A 95 17.67 30.73 1.28
C THR A 95 17.22 29.57 0.41
N GLY A 96 17.67 28.36 0.72
CA GLY A 96 17.29 27.18 -0.05
C GLY A 96 17.47 25.88 0.71
N ARG A 97 17.11 24.78 0.05
CA ARG A 97 17.20 23.42 0.59
C ARG A 97 18.44 22.71 0.06
N VAL A 98 19.19 22.07 0.95
CA VAL A 98 20.34 21.23 0.60
C VAL A 98 19.86 19.94 -0.07
N ASP A 99 20.27 19.69 -1.30
CA ASP A 99 20.21 18.39 -1.94
C ASP A 99 21.62 17.80 -2.05
N ALA A 100 21.99 16.95 -1.08
CA ALA A 100 23.33 16.38 -1.02
C ALA A 100 23.51 15.22 -2.01
N THR A 101 24.60 15.27 -2.76
CA THR A 101 25.04 14.21 -3.67
C THR A 101 25.87 13.15 -2.94
N ARG A 102 25.97 11.94 -3.50
CA ARG A 102 26.86 10.87 -2.99
C ARG A 102 28.34 11.26 -2.90
N SER A 103 28.77 12.33 -3.58
CA SER A 103 30.15 12.86 -3.50
C SER A 103 30.41 13.71 -2.25
N GLY A 104 29.38 13.99 -1.43
CA GLY A 104 29.44 14.89 -0.27
C GLY A 104 29.29 16.37 -0.62
N SER A 105 29.28 16.76 -1.89
CA SER A 105 28.85 18.11 -2.33
C SER A 105 27.32 18.17 -2.45
N ALA A 106 26.72 19.36 -2.44
CA ALA A 106 25.27 19.53 -2.57
C ALA A 106 24.88 20.59 -3.60
N TYR A 107 23.65 20.51 -4.08
CA TYR A 107 22.96 21.59 -4.77
C TYR A 107 21.99 22.27 -3.79
N ILE A 108 21.96 23.60 -3.75
CA ILE A 108 20.99 24.33 -2.94
C ILE A 108 19.86 24.77 -3.85
N ILE A 109 18.70 24.15 -3.65
CA ILE A 109 17.46 24.41 -4.39
C ILE A 109 16.81 25.65 -3.76
N CYS A 110 16.74 26.75 -4.51
CA CYS A 110 16.17 28.02 -4.07
C CYS A 110 14.92 28.33 -4.89
N GLU A 111 13.76 28.47 -4.25
CA GLU A 111 12.49 28.84 -4.92
C GLU A 111 12.57 30.23 -5.59
N GLU A 112 13.51 31.09 -5.16
CA GLU A 112 13.78 32.42 -5.72
C GLU A 112 14.70 32.43 -6.96
N LEU A 113 15.29 31.28 -7.32
CA LEU A 113 16.25 31.13 -8.42
C LEU A 113 15.74 30.08 -9.41
N GLU A 114 14.77 30.49 -10.22
CA GLU A 114 14.18 29.68 -11.29
C GLU A 114 15.27 28.96 -12.11
N ASP A 115 15.17 27.63 -12.14
CA ASP A 115 16.03 26.64 -12.82
C ASP A 115 17.55 26.66 -12.50
N ASN A 116 18.00 27.37 -11.45
CA ASN A 116 19.42 27.57 -11.16
C ASN A 116 19.84 27.19 -9.74
N ASP A 117 19.90 25.89 -9.46
CA ASP A 117 20.47 25.38 -8.19
C ASP A 117 21.91 25.86 -7.97
N ILE A 118 22.21 26.29 -6.75
CA ILE A 118 23.55 26.74 -6.38
C ILE A 118 24.38 25.52 -5.98
N PHE A 119 25.45 25.22 -6.72
CA PHE A 119 26.38 24.18 -6.34
C PHE A 119 27.24 24.61 -5.15
N VAL A 120 27.26 23.79 -4.09
CA VAL A 120 28.09 23.99 -2.90
C VAL A 120 28.98 22.76 -2.69
N PRO A 121 30.30 22.87 -2.89
CA PRO A 121 31.22 21.74 -2.67
C PRO A 121 31.30 21.36 -1.18
N ALA A 122 31.54 20.09 -0.89
CA ALA A 122 31.49 19.49 0.45
C ALA A 122 32.11 20.33 1.58
N HIS A 123 33.30 20.90 1.35
CA HIS A 123 34.04 21.70 2.33
C HIS A 123 33.42 23.06 2.67
N LYS A 124 32.37 23.48 1.94
CA LYS A 124 31.61 24.73 2.12
C LYS A 124 30.18 24.52 2.65
N LEU A 125 29.80 23.28 3.02
CA LEU A 125 28.44 22.98 3.52
C LEU A 125 28.22 23.31 5.01
N MET A 126 29.27 23.65 5.78
CA MET A 126 29.19 23.88 7.24
C MET A 126 28.52 22.74 8.04
N GLY A 127 28.55 21.50 7.54
CA GLY A 127 27.88 20.36 8.17
C GLY A 127 26.35 20.38 8.02
N ALA A 128 25.84 21.05 6.98
CA ALA A 128 24.45 20.91 6.54
C ALA A 128 24.25 19.54 5.86
N LEU A 129 23.09 18.91 6.12
CA LEU A 129 22.73 17.58 5.63
C LEU A 129 21.67 17.68 4.54
N HIS A 130 21.48 16.59 3.78
CA HIS A 130 20.40 16.49 2.80
C HIS A 130 19.03 16.84 3.42
N GLY A 131 18.35 17.79 2.81
CA GLY A 131 17.04 18.30 3.20
C GLY A 131 17.04 19.49 4.16
N ASP A 132 18.18 19.85 4.76
CA ASP A 132 18.29 21.04 5.63
C ASP A 132 17.97 22.32 4.84
N THR A 133 17.41 23.32 5.53
CA THR A 133 17.24 24.67 4.98
C THR A 133 18.40 25.55 5.44
N VAL A 134 19.06 26.20 4.48
CA VAL A 134 20.30 26.94 4.67
C VAL A 134 20.23 28.33 4.03
N GLU A 135 20.94 29.28 4.64
CA GLU A 135 21.36 30.52 3.98
C GLU A 135 22.67 30.23 3.25
N VAL A 136 22.70 30.48 1.94
CA VAL A 136 23.88 30.30 1.07
C VAL A 136 24.30 31.66 0.51
N SER A 137 25.60 31.98 0.59
CA SER A 137 26.17 33.09 -0.17
C SER A 137 26.72 32.55 -1.49
N TRP A 138 26.35 33.18 -2.61
CA TRP A 138 26.58 32.61 -3.93
C TRP A 138 27.03 33.66 -4.96
N TYR A 139 27.62 33.18 -6.05
CA TYR A 139 28.05 33.96 -7.21
C TYR A 139 27.82 33.18 -8.51
N THR A 140 27.48 33.89 -9.58
CA THR A 140 27.40 33.30 -10.92
C THR A 140 28.81 33.01 -11.44
N ALA A 141 29.07 31.77 -11.85
CA ALA A 141 30.33 31.39 -12.49
C ALA A 141 30.42 31.99 -13.91
N ARG A 142 31.64 32.20 -14.44
CA ARG A 142 31.83 32.71 -15.82
C ARG A 142 31.40 31.71 -16.91
N LYS A 143 31.26 30.44 -16.55
CA LYS A 143 30.62 29.33 -17.29
C LYS A 143 30.16 28.30 -16.24
N GLY A 144 28.97 27.73 -16.40
CA GLY A 144 28.40 26.73 -15.49
C GLY A 144 27.35 27.27 -14.53
N LYS A 145 26.75 26.38 -13.73
CA LYS A 145 25.76 26.70 -12.68
C LYS A 145 26.35 27.67 -11.62
N PRO A 146 25.52 28.40 -10.86
CA PRO A 146 25.99 29.21 -9.74
C PRO A 146 26.76 28.39 -8.70
N GLU A 147 27.77 28.99 -8.07
CA GLU A 147 28.52 28.38 -6.96
C GLU A 147 28.31 29.16 -5.65
N GLY A 148 28.35 28.47 -4.51
CA GLY A 148 28.17 29.12 -3.21
C GLY A 148 28.92 28.50 -2.02
N GLU A 149 28.67 29.09 -0.86
CA GLU A 149 29.05 28.61 0.47
C GLU A 149 27.88 28.73 1.44
N VAL A 150 27.60 27.69 2.23
CA VAL A 150 26.61 27.78 3.31
C VAL A 150 27.17 28.72 4.37
N VAL A 151 26.38 29.73 4.74
CA VAL A 151 26.72 30.74 5.75
C VAL A 151 26.05 30.40 7.08
N GLN A 152 24.83 29.88 7.03
CA GLN A 152 24.05 29.49 8.20
C GLN A 152 23.10 28.34 7.85
N ILE A 153 22.91 27.42 8.79
CA ILE A 153 21.84 26.43 8.75
C ILE A 153 20.65 27.05 9.49
N ILE A 154 19.56 27.30 8.77
CA ILE A 154 18.36 27.96 9.29
C ILE A 154 17.48 26.94 10.02
N GLN A 155 17.29 25.75 9.42
CA GLN A 155 16.46 24.69 9.96
C GLN A 155 17.02 23.32 9.56
N ARG A 156 17.09 22.38 10.52
CA ARG A 156 17.43 20.97 10.26
C ARG A 156 16.22 20.21 9.71
N LYS A 157 16.42 19.28 8.75
CA LYS A 157 15.34 18.36 8.31
C LYS A 157 14.97 17.36 9.40
N SER A 158 15.97 16.82 10.09
CA SER A 158 15.79 15.91 11.22
C SER A 158 16.84 16.18 12.30
N GLU A 159 16.41 16.06 13.54
CA GLU A 159 17.28 16.00 14.72
C GLU A 159 17.39 14.57 15.27
N ASN A 160 16.57 13.66 14.74
CA ASN A 160 16.50 12.25 15.11
C ASN A 160 17.16 11.40 14.04
N PHE A 161 18.09 10.54 14.47
CA PHE A 161 18.84 9.64 13.60
C PHE A 161 18.74 8.22 14.16
N ILE A 162 18.49 7.26 13.29
CA ILE A 162 18.63 5.84 13.63
C ILE A 162 20.05 5.37 13.27
N GLY A 163 20.60 4.49 14.09
CA GLY A 163 21.92 3.93 13.87
C GLY A 163 22.24 2.76 14.80
N THR A 164 23.41 2.19 14.60
CA THR A 164 23.97 1.15 15.46
C THR A 164 24.78 1.78 16.59
N LEU A 165 24.48 1.40 17.83
CA LEU A 165 25.23 1.80 19.01
C LEU A 165 26.58 1.07 19.03
N SER A 166 27.66 1.83 19.20
CA SER A 166 29.00 1.33 19.48
C SER A 166 29.41 1.82 20.87
N LEU A 167 29.61 0.87 21.78
CA LEU A 167 29.87 1.10 23.20
C LEU A 167 31.37 0.98 23.52
N SER A 168 31.80 1.73 24.53
CA SER A 168 33.15 1.70 25.09
C SER A 168 33.11 2.10 26.56
N ASP A 169 34.10 1.69 27.35
CA ASP A 169 34.14 1.87 28.82
C ASP A 169 33.91 3.31 29.33
N LYS A 170 34.07 4.33 28.47
CA LYS A 170 34.05 5.76 28.83
C LYS A 170 33.07 6.60 28.01
N PHE A 171 32.52 6.07 26.92
CA PHE A 171 31.65 6.78 25.99
C PHE A 171 30.93 5.79 25.07
N ALA A 172 29.89 6.24 24.37
CA ALA A 172 29.36 5.53 23.22
C ALA A 172 29.30 6.45 21.99
N PHE A 173 29.25 5.83 20.82
CA PHE A 173 28.89 6.46 19.55
C PHE A 173 27.67 5.78 18.97
N VAL A 174 26.88 6.50 18.20
CA VAL A 174 25.86 5.91 17.31
C VAL A 174 26.32 6.16 15.88
N ILE A 175 26.56 5.07 15.15
CA ILE A 175 26.92 5.06 13.73
C ILE A 175 25.61 5.13 12.94
N PRO A 176 25.28 6.25 12.27
CA PRO A 176 23.96 6.44 11.66
C PRO A 176 23.79 5.57 10.41
N ASP A 177 22.59 5.02 10.22
CA ASP A 177 22.28 4.15 9.07
C ASP A 177 22.15 4.94 7.75
N ASN A 178 21.94 6.26 7.85
CA ASN A 178 21.83 7.15 6.69
C ASN A 178 23.24 7.55 6.19
N PRO A 179 23.68 7.13 4.99
CA PRO A 179 25.02 7.41 4.47
C PRO A 179 25.28 8.90 4.20
N ASN A 180 24.25 9.75 4.17
CA ASN A 180 24.40 11.20 4.07
C ASN A 180 24.89 11.81 5.40
N MET A 181 24.79 11.10 6.52
CA MET A 181 25.31 11.52 7.82
C MET A 181 26.73 10.95 8.02
N GLN A 182 27.73 11.67 7.50
CA GLN A 182 29.13 11.22 7.44
C GLN A 182 29.90 11.26 8.78
N THR A 183 29.23 11.52 9.91
CA THR A 183 29.85 11.61 11.24
C THR A 183 29.05 10.84 12.27
N ASP A 184 29.74 9.99 13.04
CA ASP A 184 29.14 9.30 14.18
C ASP A 184 28.63 10.29 15.22
N ILE A 185 27.60 9.91 15.97
CA ILE A 185 26.98 10.77 16.99
C ILE A 185 27.49 10.34 18.36
N PHE A 186 28.21 11.22 19.06
CA PHE A 186 28.72 10.95 20.39
C PHE A 186 27.57 10.92 21.41
N VAL A 187 27.47 9.86 22.20
CA VAL A 187 26.46 9.74 23.27
C VAL A 187 27.16 9.60 24.62
N PRO A 188 27.02 10.59 25.53
CA PRO A 188 27.46 10.45 26.92
C PRO A 188 26.76 9.27 27.60
N LEU A 189 27.48 8.46 28.38
CA LEU A 189 26.91 7.26 29.04
C LEU A 189 25.64 7.54 29.89
N LYS A 190 25.53 8.74 30.49
CA LYS A 190 24.33 9.24 31.20
C LYS A 190 23.07 9.44 30.33
N HIS A 191 23.21 9.28 29.01
CA HIS A 191 22.16 9.46 28.00
C HIS A 191 21.91 8.17 27.21
N LEU A 192 22.43 7.04 27.69
CA LEU A 192 22.06 5.70 27.29
C LEU A 192 21.03 5.10 28.25
N PRO A 193 20.19 4.16 27.79
CA PRO A 193 19.45 3.27 28.69
C PRO A 193 20.43 2.39 29.51
N LYS A 194 19.96 1.78 30.60
CA LYS A 194 20.81 0.92 31.46
C LYS A 194 21.08 -0.42 30.81
N GLU A 195 20.13 -0.86 30.00
CA GLU A 195 20.06 -2.05 29.17
C GLU A 195 20.74 -1.87 27.80
N ALA A 196 21.59 -0.84 27.63
CA ALA A 196 22.28 -0.56 26.37
C ALA A 196 23.37 -1.62 26.07
N GLU A 197 23.23 -2.31 24.93
CA GLU A 197 24.20 -3.31 24.45
C GLU A 197 24.98 -2.81 23.22
N ASP A 198 26.22 -3.29 23.05
CA ASP A 198 27.01 -3.00 21.86
C ASP A 198 26.38 -3.64 20.62
N GLY A 199 26.35 -2.92 19.50
CA GLY A 199 25.65 -3.34 18.29
C GLY A 199 24.13 -3.11 18.32
N ALA A 200 23.54 -2.63 19.41
CA ALA A 200 22.10 -2.40 19.48
C ALA A 200 21.63 -1.28 18.53
N LYS A 201 20.45 -1.45 17.92
CA LYS A 201 19.79 -0.39 17.15
C LYS A 201 19.14 0.62 18.07
N VAL A 202 19.40 1.90 17.82
CA VAL A 202 18.91 3.02 18.64
C VAL A 202 18.48 4.21 17.80
N VAL A 203 17.53 4.97 18.32
CA VAL A 203 17.25 6.34 17.88
C VAL A 203 17.99 7.29 18.80
N VAL A 204 18.82 8.15 18.21
CA VAL A 204 19.52 9.22 18.90
C VAL A 204 18.98 10.58 18.43
N THR A 205 18.60 11.41 19.39
CA THR A 205 18.27 12.82 19.15
C THR A 205 19.53 13.65 19.38
N ILE A 206 19.93 14.44 18.39
CA ILE A 206 21.11 15.32 18.52
C ILE A 206 20.77 16.49 19.44
N THR A 207 21.50 16.56 20.56
CA THR A 207 21.37 17.61 21.59
C THR A 207 22.26 18.81 21.31
N LYS A 208 23.33 18.63 20.52
CA LYS A 208 24.31 19.66 20.22
C LYS A 208 25.07 19.37 18.94
N TRP A 209 24.88 20.24 17.95
CA TRP A 209 25.68 20.28 16.74
C TRP A 209 27.00 21.02 16.99
N HIS A 210 28.11 20.50 16.45
CA HIS A 210 29.39 21.21 16.42
C HIS A 210 29.59 21.86 15.05
N THR A 211 29.89 23.16 15.03
CA THR A 211 30.08 23.95 13.78
C THR A 211 31.43 23.74 13.10
N SER A 212 32.23 22.77 13.55
CA SER A 212 33.49 22.40 12.91
C SER A 212 33.56 20.90 12.75
N ASN A 213 33.94 20.42 11.55
CA ASN A 213 34.11 19.00 11.18
C ASN A 213 35.23 18.26 11.95
N LYS A 214 35.67 18.78 13.10
CA LYS A 214 36.66 18.16 14.01
C LYS A 214 36.01 17.46 15.21
N ASN A 215 34.74 17.76 15.48
CA ASN A 215 34.01 17.22 16.63
C ASN A 215 32.71 16.57 16.14
N ASN A 216 32.45 15.37 16.63
CA ASN A 216 31.19 14.66 16.39
C ASN A 216 30.03 15.35 17.13
N PRO A 217 28.81 15.41 16.57
CA PRO A 217 27.62 15.92 17.27
C PRO A 217 27.35 15.13 18.55
N GLU A 218 26.84 15.78 19.59
CA GLU A 218 26.47 15.13 20.86
C GLU A 218 24.97 14.82 20.87
N GLY A 219 24.60 13.58 21.18
CA GLY A 219 23.22 13.11 21.18
C GLY A 219 22.80 12.43 22.49
N LYS A 220 21.50 12.13 22.57
CA LYS A 220 20.86 11.32 23.61
C LYS A 220 20.05 10.21 22.95
N VAL A 221 20.16 8.98 23.44
CA VAL A 221 19.27 7.90 23.00
C VAL A 221 17.86 8.19 23.51
N THR A 222 16.90 8.23 22.59
CA THR A 222 15.47 8.48 22.86
C THR A 222 14.61 7.25 22.59
N THR A 223 15.10 6.28 21.83
CA THR A 223 14.46 4.96 21.69
C THR A 223 15.54 3.89 21.54
N TYR A 224 15.36 2.76 22.21
CA TYR A 224 16.23 1.60 22.16
C TYR A 224 15.46 0.43 21.58
N PHE A 225 16.07 -0.30 20.63
CA PHE A 225 15.43 -1.44 19.96
C PHE A 225 16.11 -2.78 20.26
N GLY A 226 17.24 -2.78 20.96
CA GLY A 226 18.04 -4.00 21.19
C GLY A 226 18.89 -4.39 19.98
N THR A 227 19.49 -5.58 20.07
CA THR A 227 20.37 -6.18 19.06
C THR A 227 19.61 -7.05 18.04
N GLU A 228 18.38 -7.46 18.36
CA GLU A 228 17.51 -8.20 17.44
C GLU A 228 16.96 -7.31 16.32
N GLY A 229 17.42 -7.53 15.09
CA GLY A 229 16.84 -6.89 13.91
C GLY A 229 15.42 -7.41 13.60
N GLY A 230 14.57 -6.57 13.00
CA GLY A 230 13.23 -7.01 12.62
C GLY A 230 12.35 -5.93 11.99
N ASN A 231 11.13 -6.34 11.63
CA ASN A 231 10.13 -5.53 10.93
C ASN A 231 9.84 -4.20 11.63
N ASP A 232 9.63 -4.24 12.95
CA ASP A 232 9.30 -3.05 13.73
C ASP A 232 10.40 -1.97 13.68
N ILE A 233 11.66 -2.39 13.69
CA ILE A 233 12.81 -1.48 13.64
C ILE A 233 12.90 -0.81 12.26
N GLU A 234 12.72 -1.55 11.16
CA GLU A 234 12.79 -0.96 9.83
C GLU A 234 11.61 -0.02 9.55
N MET A 235 10.38 -0.39 9.93
CA MET A 235 9.22 0.50 9.75
C MET A 235 9.42 1.82 10.51
N LYS A 236 10.00 1.76 11.71
CA LYS A 236 10.43 2.94 12.47
C LYS A 236 11.60 3.70 11.81
N SER A 237 12.57 2.98 11.24
CA SER A 237 13.70 3.53 10.47
C SER A 237 13.23 4.40 9.31
N ILE A 238 12.28 3.89 8.50
CA ILE A 238 11.67 4.59 7.36
C ILE A 238 11.07 5.95 7.81
N LEU A 239 10.26 5.95 8.87
CA LEU A 239 9.64 7.17 9.41
C LEU A 239 10.69 8.20 9.86
N ILE A 240 11.74 7.76 10.57
CA ILE A 240 12.80 8.64 11.08
C ILE A 240 13.64 9.20 9.92
N GLN A 241 13.97 8.40 8.91
CA GLN A 241 14.72 8.84 7.73
C GLN A 241 13.97 9.92 6.93
N LYS A 242 12.63 9.89 6.91
CA LYS A 242 11.78 10.94 6.33
C LYS A 242 11.50 12.12 7.28
N GLY A 243 12.07 12.10 8.50
CA GLY A 243 11.99 13.20 9.47
C GLY A 243 10.65 13.26 10.21
N PHE A 244 10.05 12.11 10.49
CA PHE A 244 8.89 11.99 11.39
C PHE A 244 9.32 11.54 12.79
N ASN A 245 8.66 12.08 13.83
CA ASN A 245 8.91 11.68 15.22
C ASN A 245 7.92 10.59 15.62
N LEU A 246 8.44 9.46 16.13
CA LEU A 246 7.62 8.31 16.52
C LEU A 246 6.70 8.61 17.71
N THR A 247 7.14 9.46 18.65
CA THR A 247 6.41 9.80 19.87
C THR A 247 5.88 11.22 19.86
N PHE A 248 4.78 11.46 20.57
CA PHE A 248 4.30 12.81 20.86
C PHE A 248 5.15 13.45 21.98
N PRO A 249 5.40 14.78 21.95
CA PRO A 249 6.07 15.48 23.04
C PRO A 249 5.29 15.41 24.38
N PRO A 250 5.95 15.43 25.55
CA PRO A 250 5.29 15.36 26.86
C PRO A 250 4.22 16.43 27.09
N GLU A 251 4.45 17.65 26.61
CA GLU A 251 3.54 18.78 26.67
C GLU A 251 2.24 18.54 25.87
N VAL A 252 2.35 17.90 24.70
CA VAL A 252 1.20 17.48 23.88
C VAL A 252 0.41 16.36 24.57
N LEU A 253 1.10 15.39 25.19
CA LEU A 253 0.46 14.32 25.95
C LEU A 253 -0.26 14.85 27.20
N LYS A 254 0.28 15.88 27.85
CA LYS A 254 -0.37 16.56 28.98
C LYS A 254 -1.65 17.26 28.54
N GLU A 255 -1.59 18.08 27.48
CA GLU A 255 -2.78 18.76 26.93
C GLU A 255 -3.85 17.73 26.52
N ASN A 256 -3.46 16.69 25.79
CA ASN A 256 -4.35 15.59 25.40
C ASN A 256 -5.02 14.90 26.60
N ALA A 257 -4.30 14.68 27.70
CA ALA A 257 -4.88 14.10 28.91
C ALA A 257 -5.99 14.98 29.52
N GLU A 258 -5.82 16.31 29.47
CA GLU A 258 -6.73 17.32 30.04
C GLU A 258 -8.02 17.56 29.22
N ILE A 259 -8.09 17.10 27.96
CA ILE A 259 -9.29 17.25 27.11
C ILE A 259 -10.53 16.57 27.73
N ASP A 260 -11.62 17.33 27.91
CA ASP A 260 -12.93 16.75 28.26
C ASP A 260 -13.52 16.03 27.04
N THR A 261 -14.05 14.83 27.28
CA THR A 261 -14.65 13.97 26.25
C THR A 261 -16.18 14.00 26.27
N LYS A 262 -16.79 14.76 27.20
CA LYS A 262 -18.25 14.88 27.31
C LYS A 262 -18.76 16.02 26.43
N ILE A 263 -19.71 15.70 25.56
CA ILE A 263 -20.51 16.70 24.87
C ILE A 263 -21.51 17.28 25.88
N THR A 264 -21.56 18.61 25.98
CA THR A 264 -22.45 19.31 26.92
C THR A 264 -23.68 19.86 26.21
N ALA A 265 -24.81 19.95 26.92
CA ALA A 265 -26.03 20.57 26.38
C ALA A 265 -25.80 22.02 25.90
N SER A 266 -24.88 22.76 26.54
CA SER A 266 -24.50 24.10 26.10
C SER A 266 -23.69 24.12 24.79
N GLU A 267 -23.03 23.04 24.41
CA GLU A 267 -22.34 22.92 23.13
C GLU A 267 -23.29 22.43 22.03
N ILE A 268 -24.19 21.49 22.35
CA ILE A 268 -25.30 21.07 21.48
C ILE A 268 -26.13 22.28 21.04
N ALA A 269 -26.51 23.16 21.98
CA ALA A 269 -27.32 24.35 21.71
C ALA A 269 -26.67 25.41 20.77
N LYS A 270 -25.38 25.28 20.42
CA LYS A 270 -24.69 26.16 19.44
C LYS A 270 -24.68 25.59 18.02
N ARG A 271 -25.21 24.39 17.81
CA ARG A 271 -25.06 23.58 16.61
C ARG A 271 -26.43 23.31 15.99
N ARG A 272 -26.47 23.04 14.68
CA ARG A 272 -27.66 22.41 14.10
C ARG A 272 -27.71 20.97 14.63
N ASP A 273 -28.81 20.63 15.30
CA ASP A 273 -29.04 19.28 15.79
C ASP A 273 -29.52 18.40 14.63
N MET A 274 -28.85 17.27 14.46
CA MET A 274 -29.13 16.27 13.41
C MET A 274 -29.04 14.85 14.00
N ARG A 275 -29.19 14.71 15.33
CA ARG A 275 -29.14 13.40 16.03
C ARG A 275 -30.32 12.48 15.69
N ASP A 276 -31.47 13.04 15.29
CA ASP A 276 -32.66 12.26 14.90
C ASP A 276 -32.70 11.94 13.39
N ILE A 277 -31.67 12.32 12.62
CA ILE A 277 -31.59 12.10 11.16
C ILE A 277 -30.73 10.87 10.88
N THR A 278 -31.23 9.96 10.06
CA THR A 278 -30.55 8.71 9.69
C THR A 278 -29.14 8.97 9.15
N THR A 279 -28.13 8.50 9.87
CA THR A 279 -26.71 8.82 9.65
C THR A 279 -25.81 7.60 9.82
N PHE A 280 -24.88 7.37 8.90
CA PHE A 280 -23.93 6.25 8.98
C PHE A 280 -22.54 6.58 8.40
N THR A 281 -21.53 5.81 8.82
CA THR A 281 -20.17 5.83 8.24
C THR A 281 -19.95 4.60 7.34
N ILE A 282 -19.03 4.70 6.37
CA ILE A 282 -18.66 3.59 5.47
C ILE A 282 -17.12 3.58 5.30
N ASP A 283 -16.48 2.64 5.99
CA ASP A 283 -15.03 2.65 6.21
C ASP A 283 -14.38 1.28 5.89
N PRO A 284 -13.04 1.16 5.82
CA PRO A 284 -12.38 -0.14 5.88
C PRO A 284 -12.61 -0.81 7.24
N GLU A 285 -12.74 -2.14 7.26
CA GLU A 285 -12.89 -2.92 8.50
C GLU A 285 -11.83 -2.60 9.56
N THR A 286 -10.58 -2.37 9.15
CA THR A 286 -9.46 -2.07 10.05
C THR A 286 -9.42 -0.62 10.58
N ALA A 287 -10.26 0.28 10.09
CA ALA A 287 -10.26 1.69 10.48
C ALA A 287 -10.82 1.90 11.90
N LYS A 288 -10.28 2.91 12.60
CA LYS A 288 -10.68 3.29 13.96
C LYS A 288 -10.97 4.78 14.12
N ASP A 289 -10.66 5.55 13.08
CA ASP A 289 -10.65 6.99 12.96
C ASP A 289 -11.60 7.41 11.83
N PHE A 290 -12.89 7.27 12.08
CA PHE A 290 -13.95 7.60 11.11
C PHE A 290 -14.02 9.14 11.00
N ASP A 291 -13.44 9.70 9.91
CA ASP A 291 -13.37 11.14 9.61
C ASP A 291 -14.74 11.70 9.19
N ASP A 292 -15.53 10.90 8.47
CA ASP A 292 -16.75 11.33 7.78
C ASP A 292 -17.95 10.40 7.96
N ALA A 293 -19.15 10.99 7.88
CA ALA A 293 -20.43 10.29 7.92
C ALA A 293 -21.41 10.93 6.90
N LEU A 294 -22.32 10.12 6.37
CA LEU A 294 -23.39 10.56 5.48
C LEU A 294 -24.73 10.42 6.19
N SER A 295 -25.59 11.44 6.05
CA SER A 295 -26.98 11.39 6.51
C SER A 295 -27.97 11.64 5.38
N ILE A 296 -29.21 11.22 5.58
CA ILE A 296 -30.28 11.43 4.61
C ILE A 296 -31.65 11.65 5.27
N GLU A 297 -32.35 12.69 4.83
CA GLU A 297 -33.73 12.99 5.21
C GLU A 297 -34.62 13.11 3.95
N TYR A 298 -35.82 12.55 4.02
CA TYR A 298 -36.82 12.62 2.94
C TYR A 298 -37.75 13.81 3.19
N LEU A 299 -37.71 14.83 2.33
CA LEU A 299 -38.46 16.07 2.53
C LEU A 299 -39.89 15.98 1.95
N GLU A 300 -40.82 16.71 2.55
CA GLU A 300 -42.25 16.74 2.13
C GLU A 300 -42.45 17.17 0.67
N ASN A 301 -41.56 18.02 0.14
CA ASN A 301 -41.56 18.46 -1.26
C ASN A 301 -41.09 17.38 -2.26
N GLY A 302 -40.64 16.22 -1.76
CA GLY A 302 -40.11 15.11 -2.55
C GLY A 302 -38.64 15.24 -2.95
N ASN A 303 -37.92 16.23 -2.43
CA ASN A 303 -36.45 16.30 -2.46
C ASN A 303 -35.86 15.49 -1.29
N PHE A 304 -34.54 15.45 -1.22
CA PHE A 304 -33.79 14.84 -0.13
C PHE A 304 -32.87 15.88 0.50
N GLU A 305 -32.76 15.94 1.82
CA GLU A 305 -31.62 16.61 2.46
C GLU A 305 -30.53 15.56 2.68
N ILE A 306 -29.31 15.82 2.20
CA ILE A 306 -28.16 14.93 2.36
C ILE A 306 -27.07 15.69 3.11
N GLY A 307 -26.72 15.21 4.30
CA GLY A 307 -25.64 15.74 5.12
C GLY A 307 -24.34 14.99 4.88
N ILE A 308 -23.25 15.75 4.75
CA ILE A 308 -21.88 15.24 4.76
C ILE A 308 -21.22 15.80 6.01
N HIS A 309 -21.02 14.95 7.01
CA HIS A 309 -20.61 15.33 8.36
C HIS A 309 -19.16 14.97 8.59
N ILE A 310 -18.30 15.95 8.87
CA ILE A 310 -16.87 15.73 9.07
C ILE A 310 -16.50 16.02 10.53
N ALA A 311 -15.67 15.18 11.14
CA ALA A 311 -15.21 15.34 12.52
C ALA A 311 -14.74 16.78 12.85
N ASP A 312 -15.29 17.42 13.88
CA ASP A 312 -14.96 18.79 14.28
C ASP A 312 -13.66 18.85 15.11
N VAL A 313 -12.55 18.42 14.51
CA VAL A 313 -11.21 18.44 15.12
C VAL A 313 -10.83 19.83 15.63
N GLY A 314 -11.28 20.88 14.95
CA GLY A 314 -11.06 22.28 15.34
C GLY A 314 -11.77 22.70 16.64
N HIS A 315 -12.71 21.91 17.18
CA HIS A 315 -13.26 22.11 18.52
C HIS A 315 -12.26 21.68 19.61
N TYR A 316 -11.56 20.56 19.41
CA TYR A 316 -10.64 19.98 20.40
C TYR A 316 -9.19 20.49 20.24
N VAL A 317 -8.74 20.73 19.01
CA VAL A 317 -7.39 21.22 18.69
C VAL A 317 -7.46 22.73 18.46
N LEU A 318 -7.21 23.51 19.52
CA LEU A 318 -7.36 24.96 19.51
C LEU A 318 -6.13 25.68 18.90
N PRO A 319 -6.29 26.74 18.10
CA PRO A 319 -5.17 27.46 17.49
C PRO A 319 -4.10 27.92 18.50
N GLY A 320 -2.84 27.60 18.24
CA GLY A 320 -1.69 27.96 19.06
C GLY A 320 -1.44 27.06 20.28
N SER A 321 -2.22 26.00 20.48
CA SER A 321 -1.97 25.00 21.53
C SER A 321 -0.78 24.08 21.19
N GLU A 322 -0.35 23.20 22.09
CA GLU A 322 0.73 22.25 21.80
C GLU A 322 0.25 21.14 20.84
N LEU A 323 -1.01 20.69 20.99
CA LEU A 323 -1.66 19.82 20.01
C LEU A 323 -1.70 20.45 18.61
N ASP A 324 -1.99 21.74 18.51
CA ASP A 324 -2.01 22.46 17.23
C ASP A 324 -0.62 22.56 16.58
N LYS A 325 0.40 22.93 17.36
CA LYS A 325 1.78 23.00 16.89
C LYS A 325 2.28 21.63 16.41
N GLU A 326 1.95 20.57 17.14
CA GLU A 326 2.34 19.21 16.78
C GLU A 326 1.57 18.68 15.56
N ALA A 327 0.28 18.98 15.44
CA ALA A 327 -0.52 18.67 14.25
C ALA A 327 0.03 19.41 13.01
N ALA A 328 0.39 20.68 13.14
CA ALA A 328 1.05 21.44 12.08
C ALA A 328 2.41 20.83 11.67
N ARG A 329 3.24 20.48 12.67
CA ARG A 329 4.59 19.90 12.48
C ARG A 329 4.56 18.50 11.86
N ARG A 330 3.56 17.68 12.19
CA ARG A 330 3.31 16.38 11.56
C ARG A 330 2.67 16.53 10.19
N THR A 331 1.76 17.51 10.05
CA THR A 331 0.93 17.81 8.86
C THR A 331 -0.07 16.72 8.46
N THR A 332 0.34 15.45 8.49
CA THR A 332 -0.44 14.31 8.02
C THR A 332 -0.15 13.08 8.86
N SER A 333 -1.11 12.16 8.95
CA SER A 333 -0.82 10.77 9.34
C SER A 333 -0.04 10.08 8.21
N VAL A 334 0.77 9.08 8.55
CA VAL A 334 1.56 8.28 7.59
C VAL A 334 1.18 6.81 7.72
N TYR A 335 0.78 6.17 6.61
CA TYR A 335 0.20 4.83 6.56
C TYR A 335 1.19 3.81 5.99
N LEU A 336 2.06 3.27 6.85
CA LEU A 336 2.91 2.16 6.45
C LEU A 336 2.10 0.86 6.33
N VAL A 337 2.69 -0.16 5.70
CA VAL A 337 2.02 -1.46 5.48
C VAL A 337 1.50 -2.11 6.77
N ASP A 338 2.21 -1.98 7.89
CA ASP A 338 1.86 -2.64 9.17
C ASP A 338 1.28 -1.69 10.25
N ARG A 339 1.33 -0.37 10.04
CA ARG A 339 0.99 0.62 11.08
C ARG A 339 0.69 2.00 10.53
N VAL A 340 0.01 2.80 11.35
CA VAL A 340 -0.18 4.24 11.12
C VAL A 340 0.69 5.02 12.12
N LEU A 341 1.41 6.03 11.66
CA LEU A 341 1.92 7.11 12.52
C LEU A 341 0.90 8.25 12.47
N PRO A 342 0.08 8.46 13.52
CA PRO A 342 -1.02 9.41 13.45
C PRO A 342 -0.55 10.86 13.59
N MET A 343 -1.31 11.78 12.99
CA MET A 343 -1.15 13.23 13.17
C MET A 343 -1.56 13.67 14.58
N LEU A 344 -2.61 13.07 15.14
CA LEU A 344 -3.18 13.40 16.44
C LEU A 344 -3.05 12.22 17.42
N PRO A 345 -3.03 12.44 18.74
CA PRO A 345 -3.08 11.35 19.71
C PRO A 345 -4.38 10.54 19.65
N GLU A 346 -4.33 9.26 19.98
CA GLU A 346 -5.45 8.31 19.81
C GLU A 346 -6.75 8.69 20.55
N LYS A 347 -6.65 9.39 21.69
CA LYS A 347 -7.82 9.91 22.44
C LYS A 347 -8.66 10.88 21.59
N LEU A 348 -8.02 11.61 20.67
CA LEU A 348 -8.68 12.41 19.65
C LEU A 348 -9.09 11.55 18.46
N SER A 349 -8.12 10.96 17.76
CA SER A 349 -8.36 10.32 16.45
C SER A 349 -9.34 9.16 16.51
N ASN A 350 -9.21 8.29 17.50
CA ASN A 350 -10.01 7.07 17.67
C ASN A 350 -11.14 7.24 18.69
N GLY A 351 -11.23 8.44 19.28
CA GLY A 351 -12.07 8.77 20.43
C GLY A 351 -13.11 9.83 20.10
N VAL A 352 -12.85 11.06 20.54
CA VAL A 352 -13.82 12.16 20.47
C VAL A 352 -14.03 12.72 19.06
N CYS A 353 -13.06 12.55 18.16
CA CYS A 353 -13.20 12.96 16.75
C CYS A 353 -13.77 11.84 15.87
N SER A 354 -13.44 10.56 16.14
CA SER A 354 -13.98 9.43 15.37
C SER A 354 -15.50 9.38 15.47
N LEU A 355 -16.18 9.34 14.33
CA LEU A 355 -17.65 9.30 14.21
C LEU A 355 -18.24 7.91 14.50
N ARG A 356 -17.93 7.37 15.68
CA ARG A 356 -18.35 6.03 16.12
C ARG A 356 -19.88 5.89 16.17
N PRO A 357 -20.41 4.69 15.87
CA PRO A 357 -21.85 4.42 15.97
C PRO A 357 -22.31 4.48 17.43
N GLU A 358 -23.61 4.69 17.62
CA GLU A 358 -24.32 4.77 18.89
C GLU A 358 -23.84 5.88 19.86
N GLU A 359 -23.06 6.85 19.37
CA GLU A 359 -22.51 7.96 20.14
C GLU A 359 -22.88 9.33 19.54
N GLU A 360 -23.11 10.33 20.40
CA GLU A 360 -23.19 11.73 19.97
C GLU A 360 -21.81 12.22 19.49
N LYS A 361 -21.77 12.95 18.37
CA LYS A 361 -20.52 13.45 17.77
C LYS A 361 -20.64 14.88 17.29
N LEU A 362 -19.57 15.65 17.55
CA LEU A 362 -19.43 17.03 17.09
C LEU A 362 -18.82 17.05 15.70
N THR A 363 -19.53 17.63 14.73
CA THR A 363 -19.08 17.67 13.33
C THR A 363 -19.19 19.07 12.73
N PHE A 364 -18.45 19.27 11.64
CA PHE A 364 -18.61 20.37 10.70
C PHE A 364 -19.13 19.78 9.41
N SER A 365 -20.31 20.23 8.99
CA SER A 365 -21.08 19.58 7.94
C SER A 365 -21.28 20.48 6.74
N ALA A 366 -21.33 19.84 5.57
CA ALA A 366 -21.88 20.40 4.34
C ALA A 366 -23.19 19.67 4.07
N VAL A 367 -24.31 20.38 4.04
CA VAL A 367 -25.66 19.82 3.93
C VAL A 367 -26.31 20.36 2.66
N PHE A 368 -26.92 19.48 1.87
CA PHE A 368 -27.46 19.81 0.55
C PHE A 368 -28.92 19.36 0.42
N GLU A 369 -29.81 20.27 0.03
CA GLU A 369 -31.11 19.88 -0.52
C GLU A 369 -30.91 19.48 -1.98
N MET A 370 -31.25 18.24 -2.32
CA MET A 370 -31.09 17.67 -3.65
C MET A 370 -32.41 17.19 -4.26
N ASP A 371 -32.59 17.50 -5.53
CA ASP A 371 -33.69 16.97 -6.34
C ASP A 371 -33.48 15.48 -6.69
N LYS A 372 -34.50 14.86 -7.28
CA LYS A 372 -34.47 13.44 -7.72
C LYS A 372 -33.43 13.17 -8.84
N GLN A 373 -32.88 14.22 -9.45
CA GLN A 373 -31.85 14.19 -10.49
C GLN A 373 -30.43 14.42 -9.92
N GLY A 374 -30.28 14.68 -8.62
CA GLY A 374 -29.00 15.03 -7.99
C GLY A 374 -28.55 16.48 -8.31
N GLY A 375 -29.48 17.33 -8.71
CA GLY A 375 -29.31 18.79 -8.72
C GLY A 375 -29.40 19.35 -7.32
N ILE A 376 -28.48 20.26 -6.98
CA ILE A 376 -28.48 20.94 -5.68
C ILE A 376 -29.44 22.13 -5.78
N ILE A 377 -30.42 22.16 -4.90
CA ILE A 377 -31.41 23.24 -4.76
C ILE A 377 -30.90 24.27 -3.75
N ASN A 378 -30.52 23.80 -2.55
CA ASN A 378 -29.97 24.61 -1.47
C ASN A 378 -28.71 23.94 -0.90
N GLU A 379 -27.84 24.74 -0.30
CA GLU A 379 -26.66 24.26 0.44
C GLU A 379 -26.45 25.04 1.74
N TRP A 380 -25.97 24.35 2.77
CA TRP A 380 -25.68 24.91 4.08
C TRP A 380 -24.34 24.36 4.60
N PHE A 381 -23.58 25.20 5.28
CA PHE A 381 -22.31 24.84 5.91
C PHE A 381 -22.31 25.32 7.35
N GLY A 382 -21.87 24.48 8.28
CA GLY A 382 -21.76 24.87 9.68
C GLY A 382 -21.51 23.71 10.63
N LYS A 383 -21.42 24.03 11.92
CA LYS A 383 -21.23 23.03 12.98
C LYS A 383 -22.55 22.35 13.31
N THR A 384 -22.52 21.03 13.38
CA THR A 384 -23.67 20.18 13.74
C THR A 384 -23.31 19.25 14.90
N VAL A 385 -24.32 18.63 15.48
CA VAL A 385 -24.18 17.41 16.30
C VAL A 385 -24.97 16.30 15.62
N ILE A 386 -24.36 15.12 15.51
CA ILE A 386 -24.97 13.92 14.91
C ILE A 386 -25.00 12.79 15.93
N TYR A 387 -25.79 11.77 15.61
CA TYR A 387 -25.73 10.43 16.21
C TYR A 387 -25.57 9.47 15.03
N SER A 388 -24.56 8.59 15.05
CA SER A 388 -24.35 7.63 13.95
C SER A 388 -25.12 6.35 14.28
N ASP A 389 -26.14 6.02 13.49
CA ASP A 389 -26.96 4.82 13.68
C ASP A 389 -26.17 3.54 13.36
N ARG A 390 -25.25 3.61 12.40
CA ARG A 390 -24.54 2.45 11.86
C ARG A 390 -23.15 2.80 11.34
N ARG A 391 -22.19 1.92 11.57
CA ARG A 391 -20.87 1.91 10.90
C ARG A 391 -20.83 0.72 9.96
N PHE A 392 -20.84 0.96 8.66
CA PHE A 392 -20.63 -0.07 7.65
C PHE A 392 -19.16 -0.23 7.33
N THR A 393 -18.76 -1.45 6.98
CA THR A 393 -17.58 -1.69 6.16
C THR A 393 -17.89 -1.43 4.68
N TYR A 394 -16.87 -1.16 3.85
CA TYR A 394 -17.05 -1.12 2.40
C TYR A 394 -17.59 -2.43 1.83
N GLU A 395 -17.23 -3.56 2.44
CA GLU A 395 -17.72 -4.90 2.09
C GLU A 395 -19.22 -5.05 2.36
N GLU A 396 -19.70 -4.74 3.57
CA GLU A 396 -21.13 -4.77 3.92
C GLU A 396 -21.95 -3.80 3.07
N ALA A 397 -21.49 -2.55 2.93
CA ALA A 397 -22.18 -1.55 2.11
C ALA A 397 -22.25 -1.97 0.63
N GLN A 398 -21.21 -2.62 0.12
CA GLN A 398 -21.22 -3.16 -1.24
C GLN A 398 -22.20 -4.35 -1.36
N GLU A 399 -22.24 -5.26 -0.40
CA GLU A 399 -23.17 -6.39 -0.39
C GLU A 399 -24.63 -5.92 -0.37
N GLY A 400 -24.97 -4.91 0.45
CA GLY A 400 -26.30 -4.29 0.43
C GLY A 400 -26.64 -3.60 -0.89
N LEU A 401 -25.66 -2.94 -1.53
CA LEU A 401 -25.84 -2.32 -2.86
C LEU A 401 -26.03 -3.36 -3.98
N GLU A 402 -25.36 -4.51 -3.91
CA GLU A 402 -25.44 -5.59 -4.90
C GLU A 402 -26.70 -6.46 -4.73
N THR A 403 -27.10 -6.78 -3.49
CA THR A 403 -28.25 -7.65 -3.18
C THR A 403 -29.58 -6.89 -3.11
N GLY A 404 -29.57 -5.65 -2.64
CA GLY A 404 -30.79 -4.92 -2.27
C GLY A 404 -31.43 -5.36 -0.95
N GLU A 405 -30.71 -6.15 -0.15
CA GLU A 405 -31.12 -6.60 1.18
C GLU A 405 -30.23 -5.94 2.27
N GLY A 406 -30.67 -5.97 3.54
CA GLY A 406 -29.94 -5.43 4.67
C GLY A 406 -30.55 -4.16 5.30
N ASP A 407 -29.88 -3.66 6.35
CA ASP A 407 -30.22 -2.41 7.04
C ASP A 407 -29.85 -1.19 6.18
N TYR A 408 -30.66 -0.13 6.24
CA TYR A 408 -30.47 1.14 5.50
C TYR A 408 -30.24 1.00 3.97
N VAL A 409 -30.66 -0.12 3.37
CA VAL A 409 -30.35 -0.42 1.96
C VAL A 409 -31.02 0.54 0.98
N LYS A 410 -32.18 1.13 1.32
CA LYS A 410 -32.87 2.12 0.49
C LYS A 410 -32.08 3.43 0.43
N GLU A 411 -31.54 3.82 1.58
CA GLU A 411 -30.71 5.00 1.81
C GLU A 411 -29.38 4.83 1.05
N LEU A 412 -28.70 3.69 1.22
CA LEU A 412 -27.48 3.34 0.48
C LEU A 412 -27.71 3.36 -1.04
N GLN A 413 -28.77 2.72 -1.54
CA GLN A 413 -29.09 2.72 -2.97
C GLN A 413 -29.43 4.11 -3.52
N LEU A 414 -30.07 4.96 -2.72
CA LEU A 414 -30.38 6.34 -3.10
C LEU A 414 -29.11 7.20 -3.16
N LEU A 415 -28.25 7.13 -2.16
CA LEU A 415 -26.94 7.77 -2.14
C LEU A 415 -26.07 7.31 -3.32
N ASN A 416 -25.99 6.00 -3.59
CA ASN A 416 -25.21 5.48 -4.73
C ASN A 416 -25.75 6.00 -6.07
N ARG A 417 -27.09 6.02 -6.24
CA ARG A 417 -27.74 6.56 -7.44
C ARG A 417 -27.44 8.03 -7.67
N ILE A 418 -27.28 8.82 -6.60
CA ILE A 418 -26.86 10.23 -6.67
C ILE A 418 -25.36 10.32 -6.97
N ALA A 419 -24.51 9.53 -6.30
CA ALA A 419 -23.08 9.46 -6.56
C ALA A 419 -22.77 9.17 -8.04
N HIS A 420 -23.40 8.15 -8.65
CA HIS A 420 -23.26 7.89 -10.09
C HIS A 420 -23.64 9.09 -10.97
N LYS A 421 -24.66 9.88 -10.61
CA LYS A 421 -25.02 11.10 -11.37
C LYS A 421 -23.97 12.20 -11.22
N LEU A 422 -23.43 12.39 -10.01
CA LEU A 422 -22.32 13.31 -9.74
C LEU A 422 -21.07 12.91 -10.53
N ARG A 423 -20.68 11.63 -10.49
CA ARG A 423 -19.57 11.01 -11.23
C ARG A 423 -19.70 11.21 -12.73
N ASN A 424 -20.87 10.87 -13.29
CA ASN A 424 -21.17 11.05 -14.72
C ASN A 424 -21.12 12.54 -15.14
N LYS A 425 -21.57 13.46 -14.28
CA LYS A 425 -21.47 14.91 -14.52
C LYS A 425 -20.04 15.43 -14.44
N ARG A 426 -19.19 14.83 -13.58
CA ARG A 426 -17.74 15.07 -13.47
C ARG A 426 -17.01 14.63 -14.75
N PHE A 427 -17.19 13.39 -15.21
CA PHE A 427 -16.54 12.90 -16.43
C PHE A 427 -17.02 13.58 -17.71
N LYS A 428 -18.30 13.93 -17.83
CA LYS A 428 -18.81 14.78 -18.95
C LYS A 428 -18.17 16.17 -19.02
N LYS A 429 -17.51 16.64 -17.95
CA LYS A 429 -16.73 17.89 -17.92
C LYS A 429 -15.23 17.70 -18.14
N GLY A 430 -14.79 16.51 -18.54
CA GLY A 430 -13.38 16.25 -18.88
C GLY A 430 -12.46 16.01 -17.68
N ALA A 431 -13.01 15.56 -16.54
CA ALA A 431 -12.18 14.94 -15.50
C ALA A 431 -11.59 13.62 -16.01
N ILE A 432 -10.37 13.28 -15.60
CA ILE A 432 -9.71 12.04 -16.00
C ILE A 432 -9.88 10.98 -14.89
N ASN A 433 -10.37 9.79 -15.22
CA ASN A 433 -10.31 8.64 -14.32
C ASN A 433 -8.98 7.91 -14.57
N PHE A 434 -8.02 8.10 -13.67
CA PHE A 434 -6.83 7.27 -13.62
C PHE A 434 -7.02 6.21 -12.53
N GLU A 435 -6.91 4.94 -12.90
CA GLU A 435 -6.95 3.84 -11.94
C GLU A 435 -5.54 3.26 -11.81
N SER A 436 -4.95 3.41 -10.61
CA SER A 436 -3.70 2.75 -10.27
C SER A 436 -4.03 1.53 -9.40
N PRO A 437 -3.57 0.32 -9.76
CA PRO A 437 -3.67 -0.82 -8.86
C PRO A 437 -2.87 -0.55 -7.59
N GLU A 438 -3.53 -0.56 -6.43
CA GLU A 438 -2.88 -0.45 -5.11
C GLU A 438 -2.51 -1.84 -4.60
N VAL A 439 -1.21 -2.10 -4.40
CA VAL A 439 -0.73 -3.34 -3.76
C VAL A 439 -0.95 -3.27 -2.24
N ARG A 440 -1.56 -4.31 -1.69
CA ARG A 440 -1.78 -4.52 -0.25
C ARG A 440 -1.29 -5.90 0.17
N PHE A 441 -1.04 -6.05 1.46
CA PHE A 441 -0.46 -7.25 2.06
C PHE A 441 -1.40 -7.80 3.12
N LYS A 442 -1.50 -9.13 3.21
CA LYS A 442 -1.94 -9.79 4.45
C LYS A 442 -0.68 -10.06 5.26
N LEU A 443 -0.70 -9.73 6.55
CA LEU A 443 0.42 -9.92 7.46
C LEU A 443 0.07 -10.98 8.51
N ASP A 444 1.10 -11.67 9.03
CA ASP A 444 0.98 -12.49 10.24
C ASP A 444 1.06 -11.64 11.53
N GLU A 445 0.98 -12.29 12.69
CA GLU A 445 1.08 -11.64 14.01
C GLU A 445 2.43 -10.93 14.27
N LYS A 446 3.47 -11.26 13.50
CA LYS A 446 4.81 -10.64 13.55
C LYS A 446 5.01 -9.58 12.47
N GLY A 447 3.95 -9.25 11.73
CA GLY A 447 3.97 -8.29 10.63
C GLY A 447 4.66 -8.79 9.36
N VAL A 448 4.95 -10.09 9.24
CA VAL A 448 5.56 -10.70 8.04
C VAL A 448 4.48 -10.88 6.98
N PRO A 449 4.70 -10.51 5.71
CA PRO A 449 3.71 -10.67 4.65
C PRO A 449 3.52 -12.16 4.28
N ILE A 450 2.26 -12.61 4.29
CA ILE A 450 1.84 -13.97 3.92
C ILE A 450 1.12 -14.04 2.57
N ASP A 451 0.62 -12.91 2.07
CA ASP A 451 -0.09 -12.82 0.78
C ASP A 451 -0.04 -11.37 0.27
N VAL A 452 -0.07 -11.21 -1.06
CA VAL A 452 0.01 -9.91 -1.72
C VAL A 452 -1.12 -9.81 -2.74
N TYR A 453 -1.98 -8.80 -2.59
CA TYR A 453 -3.20 -8.64 -3.37
C TYR A 453 -3.41 -7.20 -3.83
N LEU A 454 -4.16 -7.03 -4.92
CA LEU A 454 -4.58 -5.70 -5.37
C LEU A 454 -5.86 -5.29 -4.67
N LYS A 455 -5.90 -4.07 -4.13
CA LYS A 455 -7.12 -3.45 -3.61
C LYS A 455 -8.07 -3.15 -4.76
N SER A 456 -9.30 -3.66 -4.68
CA SER A 456 -10.36 -3.38 -5.65
C SER A 456 -11.15 -2.14 -5.23
N ARG A 457 -11.31 -1.18 -6.15
CA ARG A 457 -12.19 -0.01 -5.98
C ARG A 457 -13.58 -0.39 -6.48
N LYS A 458 -14.56 -0.48 -5.57
CA LYS A 458 -15.96 -0.83 -5.87
C LYS A 458 -16.90 0.37 -5.69
N ASP A 459 -18.19 0.21 -6.01
CA ASP A 459 -19.18 1.28 -5.93
C ASP A 459 -19.35 1.88 -4.53
N ALA A 460 -19.31 1.08 -3.45
CA ALA A 460 -19.34 1.61 -2.08
C ALA A 460 -18.16 2.57 -1.78
N HIS A 461 -16.96 2.30 -2.33
CA HIS A 461 -15.83 3.20 -2.21
C HIS A 461 -16.05 4.50 -3.01
N MET A 462 -16.56 4.37 -4.24
CA MET A 462 -16.79 5.51 -5.13
C MET A 462 -17.98 6.38 -4.69
N LEU A 463 -18.96 5.81 -3.98
CA LEU A 463 -20.06 6.52 -3.35
C LEU A 463 -19.51 7.56 -2.37
N VAL A 464 -18.71 7.11 -1.40
CA VAL A 464 -18.08 8.00 -0.40
C VAL A 464 -17.20 9.03 -1.10
N GLU A 465 -16.36 8.60 -2.05
CA GLU A 465 -15.49 9.49 -2.84
C GLU A 465 -16.27 10.62 -3.53
N ASP A 466 -17.37 10.32 -4.23
CA ASP A 466 -18.15 11.33 -4.97
C ASP A 466 -18.82 12.35 -4.03
N PHE A 467 -19.26 11.94 -2.83
CA PHE A 467 -19.77 12.88 -1.81
C PHE A 467 -18.64 13.70 -1.18
N MET A 468 -17.49 13.11 -0.81
CA MET A 468 -16.35 13.87 -0.29
C MET A 468 -15.83 14.88 -1.31
N LEU A 469 -15.78 14.52 -2.59
CA LEU A 469 -15.47 15.44 -3.69
C LEU A 469 -16.50 16.56 -3.82
N LEU A 470 -17.79 16.28 -3.60
CA LEU A 470 -18.83 17.31 -3.56
C LEU A 470 -18.58 18.32 -2.44
N ALA A 471 -18.38 17.86 -1.19
CA ALA A 471 -18.11 18.73 -0.05
C ALA A 471 -16.85 19.61 -0.28
N ASN A 472 -15.72 18.97 -0.60
CA ASN A 472 -14.43 19.62 -0.88
C ASN A 472 -14.54 20.69 -1.97
N LYS A 473 -15.29 20.41 -3.04
CA LYS A 473 -15.55 21.34 -4.15
C LYS A 473 -16.45 22.51 -3.75
N ARG A 474 -17.54 22.26 -3.03
CA ARG A 474 -18.49 23.32 -2.67
C ARG A 474 -17.92 24.25 -1.60
N VAL A 475 -17.16 23.74 -0.63
CA VAL A 475 -16.38 24.56 0.31
C VAL A 475 -15.38 25.44 -0.44
N GLY A 476 -14.59 24.86 -1.37
CA GLY A 476 -13.65 25.64 -2.19
C GLY A 476 -14.34 26.71 -3.06
N ALA A 477 -15.50 26.40 -3.65
CA ALA A 477 -16.30 27.34 -4.42
C ALA A 477 -16.89 28.48 -3.58
N LEU A 478 -17.42 28.18 -2.39
CA LEU A 478 -17.93 29.17 -1.45
C LEU A 478 -16.83 30.16 -1.06
N MET A 479 -15.68 29.66 -0.59
CA MET A 479 -14.57 30.49 -0.12
C MET A 479 -13.96 31.34 -1.25
N HIS A 480 -13.83 30.78 -2.45
CA HIS A 480 -13.35 31.53 -3.62
C HIS A 480 -14.32 32.64 -4.02
N GLY A 481 -15.62 32.37 -4.09
CA GLY A 481 -16.66 33.33 -4.46
C GLY A 481 -16.82 34.52 -3.49
N LEU A 482 -16.24 34.46 -2.29
CA LEU A 482 -16.31 35.58 -1.33
C LEU A 482 -15.70 36.87 -1.85
N HIS A 483 -14.73 36.81 -2.78
CA HIS A 483 -14.08 38.03 -3.28
C HIS A 483 -15.05 38.94 -4.04
N GLU A 484 -16.02 38.38 -4.77
CA GLU A 484 -17.08 39.13 -5.47
C GLU A 484 -17.99 39.86 -4.47
N LYS A 485 -18.29 39.21 -3.34
CA LYS A 485 -19.19 39.73 -2.29
C LYS A 485 -18.51 40.72 -1.33
N LEU A 486 -17.21 40.55 -1.08
CA LEU A 486 -16.47 41.30 -0.06
C LEU A 486 -15.49 42.34 -0.65
N GLY A 487 -15.20 42.29 -1.95
CA GLY A 487 -14.23 43.16 -2.62
C GLY A 487 -12.75 42.82 -2.31
N PHE A 488 -12.48 41.71 -1.63
CA PHE A 488 -11.12 41.21 -1.36
C PHE A 488 -11.10 39.69 -1.24
N VAL A 489 -9.99 39.05 -1.60
CA VAL A 489 -9.82 37.59 -1.47
C VAL A 489 -9.72 37.18 0.00
N TRP A 490 -10.62 36.31 0.45
CA TRP A 490 -10.51 35.69 1.76
C TRP A 490 -9.47 34.54 1.71
N PRO A 491 -8.44 34.53 2.56
CA PRO A 491 -7.40 33.50 2.51
C PRO A 491 -7.99 32.12 2.81
N MET A 492 -7.70 31.14 1.96
CA MET A 492 -8.17 29.76 2.07
C MET A 492 -7.07 28.80 1.63
N VAL A 493 -7.10 27.56 2.11
CA VAL A 493 -6.23 26.49 1.63
C VAL A 493 -6.91 25.80 0.45
N TYR A 494 -6.34 25.94 -0.75
CA TYR A 494 -6.75 25.21 -1.94
C TYR A 494 -5.84 24.01 -2.18
N ARG A 495 -6.40 22.94 -2.73
CA ARG A 495 -5.67 21.79 -3.26
C ARG A 495 -5.64 21.93 -4.77
N ILE A 496 -4.58 22.55 -5.27
CA ILE A 496 -4.40 22.84 -6.69
C ILE A 496 -3.66 21.70 -7.39
N HIS A 497 -3.90 21.59 -8.70
CA HIS A 497 -3.18 20.67 -9.58
C HIS A 497 -3.04 21.37 -10.92
N ASP A 498 -1.81 21.67 -11.28
CA ASP A 498 -1.46 22.43 -12.48
C ASP A 498 -1.70 21.65 -13.76
N GLU A 499 -1.50 22.31 -14.90
CA GLU A 499 -1.52 21.70 -16.23
C GLU A 499 -0.38 20.69 -16.42
N PRO A 500 -0.53 19.70 -17.33
CA PRO A 500 0.50 18.70 -17.58
C PRO A 500 1.71 19.30 -18.31
N ASP A 501 2.87 18.69 -18.09
CA ASP A 501 4.12 19.03 -18.77
C ASP A 501 4.03 18.61 -20.25
N MET A 502 3.96 19.58 -21.16
CA MET A 502 3.71 19.32 -22.58
C MET A 502 4.84 18.56 -23.27
N GLU A 503 6.09 18.65 -22.79
CA GLU A 503 7.20 17.85 -23.32
C GLU A 503 6.98 16.36 -22.97
N ARG A 504 6.62 16.07 -21.72
CA ARG A 504 6.29 14.70 -21.29
C ARG A 504 5.02 14.16 -21.95
N VAL A 505 4.03 15.02 -22.18
CA VAL A 505 2.80 14.66 -22.91
C VAL A 505 3.13 14.27 -24.35
N ASN A 506 3.99 15.01 -25.04
CA ASN A 506 4.37 14.70 -26.42
C ASN A 506 5.15 13.37 -26.51
N ASN A 507 6.15 13.17 -25.65
CA ASN A 507 6.89 11.91 -25.57
C ASN A 507 5.96 10.72 -25.28
N PHE A 508 4.92 10.91 -24.44
CA PHE A 508 3.89 9.91 -24.20
C PHE A 508 2.92 9.72 -25.38
N ALA A 509 2.60 10.77 -26.13
CA ALA A 509 1.76 10.70 -27.32
C ALA A 509 2.43 9.86 -28.43
N ASP A 510 3.76 9.99 -28.59
CA ASP A 510 4.55 9.16 -29.50
C ASP A 510 4.54 7.68 -29.07
N PHE A 511 4.73 7.40 -27.77
CA PHE A 511 4.58 6.04 -27.22
C PHE A 511 3.20 5.44 -27.49
N ALA A 512 2.15 6.18 -27.12
CA ALA A 512 0.77 5.75 -27.32
C ALA A 512 0.50 5.49 -28.80
N GLY A 513 1.01 6.35 -29.70
CA GLY A 513 0.96 6.16 -31.15
C GLY A 513 1.60 4.84 -31.61
N GLN A 514 2.81 4.51 -31.14
CA GLN A 514 3.47 3.24 -31.43
C GLN A 514 2.71 2.01 -30.91
N MET A 515 1.97 2.17 -29.80
CA MET A 515 1.09 1.14 -29.22
C MET A 515 -0.29 1.06 -29.91
N GLY A 516 -0.54 1.83 -30.98
CA GLY A 516 -1.80 1.84 -31.72
C GLY A 516 -2.85 2.86 -31.24
N TYR A 517 -2.46 3.78 -30.37
CA TYR A 517 -3.28 4.83 -29.77
C TYR A 517 -2.77 6.23 -30.17
N PRO A 518 -2.91 6.66 -31.44
CA PRO A 518 -2.44 7.97 -31.88
C PRO A 518 -3.16 9.09 -31.12
N LEU A 519 -2.38 9.95 -30.46
CA LEU A 519 -2.88 11.13 -29.76
C LEU A 519 -2.45 12.39 -30.53
N SER A 520 -3.42 13.19 -30.97
CA SER A 520 -3.16 14.54 -31.48
C SER A 520 -3.38 15.53 -30.34
N ILE A 521 -2.29 16.09 -29.83
CA ILE A 521 -2.29 17.01 -28.69
C ILE A 521 -1.34 18.16 -29.00
N GLU A 522 -1.88 19.37 -29.13
CA GLU A 522 -1.13 20.60 -29.37
C GLU A 522 -1.24 21.58 -28.18
N SER A 523 -2.17 21.35 -27.24
CA SER A 523 -2.38 22.20 -26.06
C SER A 523 -2.86 21.43 -24.82
N PRO A 524 -2.67 21.98 -23.60
CA PRO A 524 -3.10 21.35 -22.36
C PRO A 524 -4.60 21.01 -22.30
N GLU A 525 -5.47 21.77 -22.95
CA GLU A 525 -6.91 21.50 -22.96
C GLU A 525 -7.26 20.23 -23.77
N GLN A 526 -6.43 19.87 -24.75
CA GLN A 526 -6.63 18.69 -25.60
C GLN A 526 -6.21 17.39 -24.91
N VAL A 527 -5.32 17.44 -23.91
CA VAL A 527 -4.84 16.26 -23.17
C VAL A 527 -5.98 15.49 -22.51
N LYS A 528 -6.86 16.17 -21.76
CA LYS A 528 -8.04 15.56 -21.10
C LYS A 528 -8.91 14.71 -22.05
N PRO A 529 -9.46 15.24 -23.16
CA PRO A 529 -10.27 14.45 -24.08
C PRO A 529 -9.46 13.42 -24.87
N ALA A 530 -8.17 13.66 -25.16
CA ALA A 530 -7.31 12.67 -25.80
C ALA A 530 -7.06 11.45 -24.89
N PHE A 531 -6.63 11.69 -23.66
CA PHE A 531 -6.37 10.64 -22.66
C PHE A 531 -7.67 9.92 -22.31
N GLY A 532 -8.79 10.62 -22.10
CA GLY A 532 -10.09 9.99 -21.85
C GLY A 532 -10.56 9.05 -22.99
N LYS A 533 -10.28 9.38 -24.25
CA LYS A 533 -10.54 8.50 -25.40
C LYS A 533 -9.59 7.29 -25.40
N MET A 534 -8.29 7.53 -25.19
CA MET A 534 -7.26 6.48 -25.13
C MET A 534 -7.55 5.45 -24.04
N LEU A 535 -7.78 5.90 -22.81
CA LEU A 535 -8.05 5.02 -21.67
C LEU A 535 -9.28 4.15 -21.91
N LYS A 536 -10.37 4.74 -22.45
CA LYS A 536 -11.56 3.99 -22.85
C LYS A 536 -11.32 3.01 -24.01
N ALA A 537 -10.39 3.32 -24.93
CA ALA A 537 -10.01 2.43 -26.02
C ALA A 537 -9.05 1.31 -25.57
N ALA A 538 -8.30 1.52 -24.49
CA ALA A 538 -7.38 0.57 -23.88
C ALA A 538 -8.04 -0.28 -22.76
N GLU A 539 -9.26 0.07 -22.33
CA GLU A 539 -10.01 -0.60 -21.26
C GLU A 539 -10.14 -2.12 -21.53
N GLY A 540 -9.75 -2.94 -20.56
CA GLY A 540 -9.79 -4.40 -20.65
C GLY A 540 -8.67 -5.06 -21.49
N LYS A 541 -7.69 -4.30 -21.99
CA LYS A 541 -6.54 -4.84 -22.76
C LYS A 541 -5.24 -4.87 -21.93
N PRO A 542 -4.26 -5.73 -22.26
CA PRO A 542 -3.01 -5.88 -21.50
C PRO A 542 -2.20 -4.58 -21.31
N GLU A 543 -2.23 -3.69 -22.30
CA GLU A 543 -1.48 -2.42 -22.29
C GLU A 543 -2.13 -1.31 -21.44
N SER A 544 -3.35 -1.51 -20.94
CA SER A 544 -4.14 -0.49 -20.23
C SER A 544 -3.41 0.07 -19.01
N ASP A 545 -2.85 -0.80 -18.17
CA ASP A 545 -2.20 -0.42 -16.91
C ASP A 545 -0.97 0.46 -17.15
N ILE A 546 -0.22 0.18 -18.24
CA ILE A 546 1.01 0.91 -18.59
C ILE A 546 0.68 2.25 -19.22
N LEU A 547 -0.31 2.30 -20.12
CA LEU A 547 -0.82 3.56 -20.67
C LEU A 547 -1.35 4.46 -19.55
N GLN A 548 -2.04 3.91 -18.55
CA GLN A 548 -2.48 4.65 -17.35
C GLN A 548 -1.28 5.15 -16.52
N GLN A 549 -0.35 4.26 -16.16
CA GLN A 549 0.80 4.64 -15.32
C GLN A 549 1.71 5.68 -15.96
N LEU A 550 1.92 5.62 -17.28
CA LEU A 550 2.72 6.63 -18.00
C LEU A 550 1.95 7.94 -18.15
N ALA A 551 0.66 7.89 -18.48
CA ALA A 551 -0.19 9.08 -18.56
C ALA A 551 -0.30 9.84 -17.22
N ILE A 552 -0.24 9.14 -16.07
CA ILE A 552 -0.16 9.78 -14.74
C ILE A 552 1.17 10.54 -14.58
N ARG A 553 2.29 10.04 -15.12
CA ARG A 553 3.63 10.64 -14.98
C ARG A 553 3.82 11.93 -15.78
N THR A 554 2.97 12.21 -16.77
CA THR A 554 2.99 13.48 -17.53
C THR A 554 2.23 14.61 -16.81
N MET A 555 1.39 14.28 -15.82
CA MET A 555 0.67 15.26 -15.02
C MET A 555 1.58 16.00 -14.04
N ALA A 556 1.26 17.26 -13.75
CA ALA A 556 1.82 17.97 -12.59
C ALA A 556 1.44 17.29 -11.27
N LYS A 557 2.26 17.48 -10.23
CA LYS A 557 1.93 17.03 -8.87
C LYS A 557 0.98 18.02 -8.22
N ALA A 558 -0.13 17.54 -7.66
CA ALA A 558 -1.02 18.36 -6.86
C ALA A 558 -0.31 18.88 -5.59
N VAL A 559 -0.59 20.13 -5.21
CA VAL A 559 -0.02 20.80 -4.03
C VAL A 559 -1.08 21.62 -3.30
N TYR A 560 -0.78 22.02 -2.08
CA TYR A 560 -1.56 23.03 -1.36
C TYR A 560 -1.02 24.42 -1.67
N SER A 561 -1.92 25.39 -1.85
CA SER A 561 -1.62 26.80 -2.11
C SER A 561 -2.74 27.69 -1.57
N THR A 562 -2.43 28.96 -1.32
CA THR A 562 -3.43 30.01 -1.10
C THR A 562 -3.95 30.63 -2.40
N ASP A 563 -3.20 30.48 -3.49
CA ASP A 563 -3.64 30.84 -4.83
C ASP A 563 -4.42 29.70 -5.48
N ASN A 564 -5.53 30.02 -6.16
CA ASN A 564 -6.42 29.05 -6.77
C ASN A 564 -6.31 29.07 -8.29
N ILE A 565 -5.42 28.24 -8.83
CA ILE A 565 -5.37 27.89 -10.26
C ILE A 565 -6.35 26.75 -10.64
N GLY A 566 -7.12 26.25 -9.65
CA GLY A 566 -8.00 25.09 -9.82
C GLY A 566 -7.26 23.74 -9.75
N HIS A 567 -7.96 22.67 -10.13
CA HIS A 567 -7.45 21.31 -10.09
C HIS A 567 -7.67 20.62 -11.44
N TYR A 568 -6.62 20.58 -12.26
CA TYR A 568 -6.66 20.07 -13.62
C TYR A 568 -7.22 18.64 -13.71
N GLY A 569 -6.63 17.66 -12.98
CA GLY A 569 -7.05 16.24 -13.07
C GLY A 569 -8.52 15.97 -12.74
N LEU A 570 -9.07 16.63 -11.72
CA LEU A 570 -10.48 16.52 -11.31
C LEU A 570 -11.45 17.34 -12.19
N GLY A 571 -10.94 18.22 -13.05
CA GLY A 571 -11.77 19.13 -13.87
C GLY A 571 -12.54 20.16 -13.04
N PHE A 572 -11.98 20.61 -11.90
CA PHE A 572 -12.61 21.56 -10.99
C PHE A 572 -11.90 22.92 -11.01
N ALA A 573 -12.66 24.02 -11.12
CA ALA A 573 -12.13 25.39 -11.05
C ALA A 573 -11.72 25.80 -9.62
N THR A 574 -12.31 25.17 -8.61
CA THR A 574 -11.99 25.35 -7.19
C THR A 574 -12.03 23.99 -6.50
N TYR A 575 -11.05 23.72 -5.63
CA TYR A 575 -11.01 22.50 -4.83
C TYR A 575 -10.19 22.72 -3.56
N SER A 576 -10.72 22.29 -2.41
CA SER A 576 -10.06 22.37 -1.11
C SER A 576 -10.30 21.06 -0.35
N HIS A 577 -9.27 20.49 0.26
CA HIS A 577 -9.46 19.36 1.18
C HIS A 577 -10.10 19.86 2.48
N PHE A 578 -11.24 19.26 2.84
CA PHE A 578 -12.06 19.59 4.01
C PHE A 578 -12.51 18.34 4.78
N THR A 579 -12.43 17.17 4.15
CA THR A 579 -13.13 15.92 4.51
C THR A 579 -12.29 14.92 5.31
N SER A 580 -11.08 15.28 5.78
CA SER A 580 -10.26 14.37 6.60
C SER A 580 -9.37 15.05 7.65
N PRO A 581 -9.94 15.87 8.55
CA PRO A 581 -9.17 16.66 9.53
C PRO A 581 -8.51 15.84 10.65
N ILE A 582 -8.90 14.57 10.89
CA ILE A 582 -8.21 13.72 11.88
C ILE A 582 -6.78 13.41 11.42
N ARG A 583 -6.58 13.31 10.10
CA ARG A 583 -5.33 12.86 9.47
C ARG A 583 -4.66 13.89 8.55
N ARG A 584 -5.26 15.08 8.32
CA ARG A 584 -4.68 16.16 7.51
C ARG A 584 -4.85 17.54 8.16
N TYR A 585 -3.74 18.24 8.42
CA TYR A 585 -3.76 19.58 9.01
C TYR A 585 -4.30 20.66 8.04
N ALA A 586 -4.20 20.44 6.73
CA ALA A 586 -4.80 21.31 5.71
C ALA A 586 -6.32 21.46 5.92
N ASP A 587 -6.99 20.36 6.22
CA ASP A 587 -8.43 20.31 6.48
C ASP A 587 -8.77 21.01 7.80
N VAL A 588 -7.95 20.84 8.85
CA VAL A 588 -8.08 21.59 10.12
C VAL A 588 -7.99 23.10 9.90
N LEU A 589 -7.06 23.56 9.04
CA LEU A 589 -6.99 24.97 8.63
C LEU A 589 -8.23 25.39 7.83
N GLY A 590 -8.68 24.57 6.86
CA GLY A 590 -9.89 24.82 6.07
C GLY A 590 -11.15 24.95 6.94
N HIS A 591 -11.32 24.07 7.93
CA HIS A 591 -12.38 24.14 8.94
C HIS A 591 -12.31 25.47 9.70
N ARG A 592 -11.16 25.84 10.26
CA ARG A 592 -11.00 27.10 11.02
C ARG A 592 -11.35 28.32 10.16
N ILE A 593 -10.80 28.39 8.95
CA ILE A 593 -11.01 29.49 8.01
C ILE A 593 -12.49 29.63 7.63
N LEU A 594 -13.17 28.52 7.32
CA LEU A 594 -14.60 28.53 7.01
C LEU A 594 -15.44 28.92 8.23
N PHE A 595 -15.10 28.42 9.44
CA PHE A 595 -15.82 28.77 10.66
C PHE A 595 -15.67 30.24 11.05
N ASP A 596 -14.47 30.82 10.90
CA ASP A 596 -14.22 32.24 11.19
C ASP A 596 -14.98 33.17 10.22
N TYR A 597 -15.17 32.74 8.97
CA TYR A 597 -16.06 33.40 8.02
C TYR A 597 -17.53 33.29 8.45
N LEU A 598 -18.05 32.06 8.63
CA LEU A 598 -19.46 31.81 8.97
C LEU A 598 -19.88 32.46 10.29
N SER A 599 -18.98 32.54 11.27
CA SER A 599 -19.22 33.16 12.57
C SER A 599 -19.11 34.69 12.57
N ASN A 600 -18.77 35.32 11.44
CA ASN A 600 -18.46 36.76 11.33
C ASN A 600 -17.37 37.27 12.30
N ASN A 601 -16.47 36.39 12.75
CA ASN A 601 -15.44 36.72 13.74
C ASN A 601 -14.34 37.66 13.20
N ASN A 602 -14.26 37.83 11.87
CA ASN A 602 -13.28 38.67 11.15
C ASN A 602 -11.79 38.37 11.45
N LYS A 603 -11.49 37.23 12.09
CA LYS A 603 -10.13 36.73 12.36
C LYS A 603 -9.48 36.13 11.11
N ARG A 604 -9.22 36.97 10.11
CA ARG A 604 -8.52 36.56 8.89
C ARG A 604 -7.09 36.13 9.20
N MET A 605 -6.71 34.92 8.79
CA MET A 605 -5.30 34.49 8.81
C MET A 605 -4.47 35.38 7.86
N ASN A 606 -3.19 35.56 8.18
CA ASN A 606 -2.28 36.27 7.30
C ASN A 606 -2.01 35.42 6.04
N PRO A 607 -2.19 35.96 4.80
CA PRO A 607 -2.02 35.18 3.57
C PRO A 607 -0.63 34.58 3.42
N GLN A 608 0.43 35.35 3.71
CA GLN A 608 1.82 34.91 3.54
C GLN A 608 2.15 33.73 4.47
N LYS A 609 1.74 33.79 5.74
CA LYS A 609 1.91 32.69 6.70
C LYS A 609 1.08 31.45 6.32
N LEU A 610 -0.10 31.64 5.72
CA LEU A 610 -0.91 30.53 5.25
C LEU A 610 -0.26 29.86 4.03
N GLU A 611 0.36 30.63 3.13
CA GLU A 611 1.15 30.12 2.00
C GLU A 611 2.41 29.36 2.46
N GLU A 612 3.16 29.92 3.41
CA GLU A 612 4.28 29.21 4.07
C GLU A 612 3.83 27.86 4.67
N SER A 613 2.62 27.83 5.25
CA SER A 613 2.00 26.61 5.79
C SER A 613 1.62 25.64 4.67
N CYS A 614 1.02 26.11 3.57
CA CYS A 614 0.69 25.31 2.39
C CYS A 614 1.93 24.65 1.76
N LYS A 615 3.04 25.40 1.65
CA LYS A 615 4.34 24.89 1.22
C LYS A 615 4.91 23.87 2.20
N HIS A 616 4.79 24.07 3.52
CA HIS A 616 5.19 23.06 4.50
C HIS A 616 4.37 21.77 4.38
N ILE A 617 3.04 21.90 4.32
CA ILE A 617 2.11 20.78 4.19
C ILE A 617 2.43 19.94 2.96
N SER A 618 2.56 20.59 1.80
CA SER A 618 2.88 19.94 0.51
C SER A 618 4.25 19.26 0.48
N ARG A 619 5.17 19.60 1.38
CA ARG A 619 6.46 18.92 1.54
C ARG A 619 6.35 17.71 2.46
N LYS A 620 5.62 17.83 3.58
CA LYS A 620 5.38 16.72 4.50
C LYS A 620 4.50 15.63 3.94
N GLU A 621 3.53 15.96 3.08
CA GLU A 621 2.78 14.99 2.29
C GLU A 621 3.70 14.15 1.39
N ARG A 622 4.67 14.78 0.71
CA ARG A 622 5.66 14.06 -0.12
C ARG A 622 6.58 13.18 0.73
N ASP A 623 7.12 13.69 1.84
CA ASP A 623 7.91 12.88 2.78
C ASP A 623 7.11 11.66 3.29
N ALA A 624 5.79 11.80 3.50
CA ALA A 624 4.89 10.70 3.90
C ALA A 624 4.70 9.68 2.77
N MET A 625 4.28 10.11 1.57
CA MET A 625 4.08 9.22 0.41
C MET A 625 5.35 8.41 0.07
N GLU A 626 6.53 9.00 0.22
CA GLU A 626 7.80 8.28 0.07
C GLU A 626 8.03 7.23 1.16
N ALA A 627 7.67 7.53 2.42
CA ALA A 627 7.74 6.57 3.53
C ALA A 627 6.83 5.36 3.28
N GLU A 628 5.59 5.62 2.84
CA GLU A 628 4.61 4.59 2.52
C GLU A 628 5.13 3.69 1.38
N ARG A 629 5.62 4.30 0.28
CA ARG A 629 6.24 3.56 -0.84
C ARG A 629 7.47 2.75 -0.41
N GLU A 630 8.31 3.27 0.48
CA GLU A 630 9.46 2.55 1.01
C GLU A 630 9.05 1.34 1.87
N SER A 631 7.97 1.45 2.66
CA SER A 631 7.43 0.33 3.42
C SER A 631 6.83 -0.77 2.53
N VAL A 632 6.14 -0.39 1.44
CA VAL A 632 5.65 -1.33 0.42
C VAL A 632 6.83 -2.08 -0.22
N LYS A 633 7.86 -1.37 -0.68
CA LYS A 633 9.06 -2.00 -1.28
C LYS A 633 9.78 -2.94 -0.31
N TYR A 634 9.89 -2.55 0.96
CA TYR A 634 10.46 -3.42 1.98
C TYR A 634 9.65 -4.72 2.13
N LYS A 635 8.32 -4.62 2.18
CA LYS A 635 7.43 -5.79 2.32
C LYS A 635 7.37 -6.66 1.07
N GLN A 636 7.49 -6.09 -0.14
CA GLN A 636 7.71 -6.88 -1.36
C GLN A 636 9.01 -7.69 -1.29
N ALA A 637 10.11 -7.06 -0.87
CA ALA A 637 11.39 -7.75 -0.73
C ALA A 637 11.36 -8.83 0.37
N GLU A 638 10.75 -8.55 1.53
CA GLU A 638 10.56 -9.55 2.59
C GLU A 638 9.70 -10.74 2.13
N PHE A 639 8.61 -10.48 1.40
CA PHE A 639 7.77 -11.54 0.83
C PHE A 639 8.55 -12.43 -0.14
N LEU A 640 9.37 -11.84 -1.02
CA LEU A 640 10.13 -12.60 -2.02
C LEU A 640 11.39 -13.32 -1.47
N GLU A 641 11.83 -13.05 -0.23
CA GLU A 641 12.88 -13.84 0.43
C GLU A 641 12.49 -15.33 0.57
N ALA A 642 11.19 -15.64 0.65
CA ALA A 642 10.67 -17.01 0.67
C ALA A 642 10.59 -17.69 -0.73
N HIS A 643 10.74 -16.92 -1.81
CA HIS A 643 10.54 -17.35 -3.20
C HIS A 643 11.84 -17.33 -4.04
N LEU A 644 13.01 -17.26 -3.40
CA LEU A 644 14.30 -17.29 -4.10
C LEU A 644 14.44 -18.55 -4.97
N GLY A 645 14.81 -18.36 -6.24
CA GLY A 645 14.92 -19.41 -7.25
C GLY A 645 13.60 -19.88 -7.88
N ASP A 646 12.43 -19.47 -7.38
CA ASP A 646 11.16 -19.73 -8.07
C ASP A 646 11.07 -18.90 -9.37
N ILE A 647 10.40 -19.47 -10.37
CA ILE A 647 10.20 -18.87 -11.69
C ILE A 647 8.75 -18.38 -11.81
N PHE A 648 8.57 -17.17 -12.35
CA PHE A 648 7.27 -16.54 -12.51
C PHE A 648 7.08 -15.91 -13.89
N GLU A 649 5.82 -15.80 -14.29
CA GLU A 649 5.39 -14.92 -15.37
C GLU A 649 5.32 -13.47 -14.87
N GLY A 650 5.97 -12.55 -15.56
CA GLY A 650 5.98 -11.12 -15.29
C GLY A 650 5.55 -10.28 -16.49
N SER A 651 5.43 -8.97 -16.27
CA SER A 651 5.24 -7.95 -17.31
C SER A 651 6.23 -6.81 -17.10
N ILE A 652 6.85 -6.32 -18.18
CA ILE A 652 7.84 -5.23 -18.11
C ILE A 652 7.15 -3.92 -17.70
N SER A 653 7.40 -3.46 -16.46
CA SER A 653 6.81 -2.26 -15.84
C SER A 653 7.66 -1.00 -15.96
N GLY A 654 8.91 -1.13 -16.40
CA GLY A 654 9.85 -0.01 -16.57
C GLY A 654 11.08 -0.41 -17.37
N ILE A 655 11.66 0.54 -18.08
CA ILE A 655 12.94 0.42 -18.79
C ILE A 655 13.80 1.62 -18.36
N THR A 656 15.11 1.44 -18.22
CA THR A 656 16.07 2.47 -17.83
C THR A 656 17.42 2.21 -18.51
N ASP A 657 18.38 3.14 -18.39
CA ASP A 657 19.74 2.96 -18.92
C ASP A 657 20.53 1.79 -18.29
N HIS A 658 20.07 1.24 -17.15
CA HIS A 658 20.81 0.26 -16.36
C HIS A 658 20.11 -1.12 -16.26
N GLY A 659 18.89 -1.23 -16.79
CA GLY A 659 18.08 -2.44 -16.73
C GLY A 659 16.59 -2.19 -16.88
N ILE A 660 15.81 -3.26 -16.82
CA ILE A 660 14.34 -3.25 -16.86
C ILE A 660 13.73 -3.63 -15.51
N TYR A 661 12.57 -3.07 -15.22
CA TYR A 661 11.71 -3.47 -14.11
C TYR A 661 10.62 -4.40 -14.62
N VAL A 662 10.34 -5.46 -13.86
CA VAL A 662 9.31 -6.46 -14.16
C VAL A 662 8.41 -6.61 -12.95
N THR A 663 7.11 -6.43 -13.16
CA THR A 663 6.07 -6.76 -12.18
C THR A 663 5.64 -8.21 -12.36
N ILE A 664 5.80 -9.02 -11.31
CA ILE A 664 5.42 -10.43 -11.29
C ILE A 664 3.89 -10.55 -11.23
N LYS A 665 3.27 -11.25 -12.19
CA LYS A 665 1.79 -11.34 -12.29
C LYS A 665 1.15 -12.15 -11.16
N ALA A 666 1.90 -13.02 -10.49
CA ALA A 666 1.39 -13.91 -9.45
C ALA A 666 1.16 -13.22 -8.09
N ASN A 667 1.98 -12.21 -7.78
CA ASN A 667 2.06 -11.56 -6.46
C ASN A 667 2.24 -10.03 -6.52
N PHE A 668 2.23 -9.43 -7.71
CA PHE A 668 2.32 -7.97 -7.93
C PHE A 668 3.59 -7.32 -7.33
N CYS A 669 4.64 -8.10 -7.07
CA CYS A 669 5.94 -7.57 -6.66
C CYS A 669 6.74 -7.10 -7.88
N GLU A 670 7.44 -5.97 -7.75
CA GLU A 670 8.30 -5.41 -8.79
C GLU A 670 9.77 -5.70 -8.47
N GLY A 671 10.50 -6.28 -9.43
CA GLY A 671 11.94 -6.50 -9.35
C GLY A 671 12.68 -5.97 -10.58
N MET A 672 14.00 -5.91 -10.52
CA MET A 672 14.85 -5.33 -11.56
C MET A 672 15.77 -6.39 -12.18
N ILE A 673 15.85 -6.40 -13.50
CA ILE A 673 16.81 -7.19 -14.29
C ILE A 673 17.82 -6.20 -14.87
N ARG A 674 19.10 -6.39 -14.56
CA ARG A 674 20.19 -5.54 -15.09
C ARG A 674 20.67 -6.06 -16.43
N TYR A 675 21.06 -5.17 -17.34
CA TYR A 675 21.59 -5.57 -18.66
C TYR A 675 22.83 -6.45 -18.57
N ASP A 676 23.74 -6.20 -17.61
CA ASP A 676 24.93 -7.03 -17.35
C ASP A 676 24.64 -8.43 -16.73
N LYS A 677 23.36 -8.81 -16.69
CA LYS A 677 22.84 -10.11 -16.24
C LYS A 677 21.84 -10.72 -17.22
N MET A 678 21.61 -10.11 -18.38
CA MET A 678 20.80 -10.71 -19.45
C MET A 678 21.65 -11.70 -20.27
N PHE A 679 20.97 -12.57 -21.02
CA PHE A 679 21.59 -13.61 -21.86
C PHE A 679 22.09 -13.10 -23.22
N ASP A 680 21.74 -11.87 -23.59
CA ASP A 680 22.10 -11.20 -24.86
C ASP A 680 22.34 -9.71 -24.60
N ASP A 681 23.03 -9.03 -25.52
CA ASP A 681 23.39 -7.62 -25.41
C ASP A 681 22.18 -6.73 -25.79
N PHE A 682 21.32 -6.47 -24.81
CA PHE A 682 20.16 -5.59 -24.94
C PHE A 682 20.51 -4.12 -24.66
N GLU A 683 20.17 -3.23 -25.61
CA GLU A 683 20.24 -1.77 -25.44
C GLU A 683 18.83 -1.16 -25.41
N PRO A 684 18.54 -0.19 -24.53
CA PRO A 684 17.30 0.58 -24.55
C PRO A 684 17.30 1.60 -25.71
N ASP A 685 16.11 1.98 -26.18
CA ASP A 685 15.92 3.15 -27.03
C ASP A 685 16.00 4.47 -26.25
N GLU A 686 16.13 5.59 -26.98
CA GLU A 686 16.25 6.95 -26.44
C GLU A 686 15.08 7.38 -25.53
N HIS A 687 13.90 6.75 -25.67
CA HIS A 687 12.71 7.05 -24.88
C HIS A 687 12.34 5.96 -23.86
N HIS A 688 13.15 4.91 -23.72
CA HIS A 688 12.93 3.77 -22.81
C HIS A 688 11.56 3.07 -22.99
N PHE A 689 11.14 2.85 -24.23
CA PHE A 689 9.92 2.12 -24.59
C PHE A 689 10.18 0.66 -24.97
N HIS A 690 11.38 0.34 -25.47
CA HIS A 690 11.78 -1.03 -25.78
C HIS A 690 13.29 -1.26 -25.59
N ILE A 691 13.66 -2.49 -25.23
CA ILE A 691 15.04 -2.96 -25.27
C ILE A 691 15.22 -3.86 -26.49
N LYS A 692 16.37 -3.75 -27.14
CA LYS A 692 16.65 -4.48 -28.38
C LYS A 692 18.03 -5.10 -28.35
N SER A 693 18.09 -6.39 -28.69
CA SER A 693 19.30 -7.10 -29.07
C SER A 693 19.34 -7.29 -30.60
N PRO A 694 20.40 -7.88 -31.18
CA PRO A 694 20.45 -8.19 -32.61
C PRO A 694 19.31 -9.10 -33.09
N PHE A 695 18.72 -9.91 -32.20
CA PHE A 695 17.73 -10.93 -32.54
C PHE A 695 16.37 -10.73 -31.87
N ILE A 696 16.32 -10.13 -30.67
CA ILE A 696 15.12 -10.04 -29.84
C ILE A 696 14.79 -8.57 -29.55
N THR A 697 13.50 -8.24 -29.41
CA THR A 697 13.05 -6.93 -28.93
C THR A 697 11.95 -7.14 -27.91
N TYR A 698 12.15 -6.60 -26.71
CA TYR A 698 11.15 -6.58 -25.65
C TYR A 698 10.65 -5.16 -25.43
N LYS A 699 9.34 -4.99 -25.38
CA LYS A 699 8.66 -3.72 -25.18
C LYS A 699 8.10 -3.60 -23.78
N MET A 700 7.84 -2.37 -23.35
CA MET A 700 7.09 -2.12 -22.13
C MET A 700 5.72 -2.81 -22.18
N GLY A 701 5.41 -3.64 -21.19
CA GLY A 701 4.20 -4.47 -21.15
C GLY A 701 4.30 -5.86 -21.76
N ASP A 702 5.42 -6.19 -22.41
CA ASP A 702 5.64 -7.56 -22.87
C ASP A 702 5.70 -8.53 -21.69
N THR A 703 5.15 -9.71 -21.91
CA THR A 703 5.15 -10.79 -20.93
C THR A 703 6.47 -11.55 -21.03
N VAL A 704 7.16 -11.67 -19.88
CA VAL A 704 8.47 -12.31 -19.77
C VAL A 704 8.47 -13.36 -18.66
N TRP A 705 9.36 -14.34 -18.76
CA TRP A 705 9.62 -15.29 -17.67
C TRP A 705 10.83 -14.82 -16.87
N VAL A 706 10.68 -14.82 -15.54
CA VAL A 706 11.70 -14.31 -14.63
C VAL A 706 11.96 -15.27 -13.48
N ARG A 707 13.22 -15.43 -13.11
CA ARG A 707 13.64 -16.13 -11.88
C ARG A 707 14.05 -15.13 -10.82
N ILE A 708 13.67 -15.35 -9.57
CA ILE A 708 14.09 -14.50 -8.46
C ILE A 708 15.52 -14.89 -8.06
N LEU A 709 16.51 -14.03 -8.35
CA LEU A 709 17.92 -14.25 -7.99
C LEU A 709 18.20 -13.86 -6.54
N GLY A 710 17.62 -12.74 -6.10
CA GLY A 710 17.88 -12.17 -4.80
C GLY A 710 16.77 -11.23 -4.36
N ALA A 711 16.47 -11.25 -3.07
CA ALA A 711 15.64 -10.27 -2.41
C ALA A 711 16.41 -9.77 -1.20
N ASN A 712 16.55 -8.45 -1.07
CA ASN A 712 17.26 -7.82 0.03
C ASN A 712 16.39 -6.71 0.60
N LYS A 713 15.66 -7.02 1.68
CA LYS A 713 14.74 -6.07 2.31
C LYS A 713 15.41 -4.81 2.83
N PHE A 714 16.63 -4.89 3.36
CA PHE A 714 17.38 -3.71 3.83
C PHE A 714 17.78 -2.74 2.71
N LYS A 715 18.15 -3.26 1.54
CA LYS A 715 18.38 -2.43 0.33
C LYS A 715 17.08 -2.09 -0.40
N ARG A 716 15.97 -2.74 -0.06
CA ARG A 716 14.66 -2.65 -0.72
C ARG A 716 14.79 -2.95 -2.23
N GLN A 717 15.61 -3.96 -2.53
CA GLN A 717 15.99 -4.41 -3.87
C GLN A 717 15.57 -5.86 -4.08
N ILE A 718 15.04 -6.13 -5.27
CA ILE A 718 14.70 -7.48 -5.76
C ILE A 718 15.42 -7.60 -7.11
N ASP A 719 16.38 -8.51 -7.18
CA ASP A 719 17.15 -8.82 -8.37
C ASP A 719 16.51 -10.02 -9.09
N LEU A 720 16.19 -9.83 -10.37
CA LEU A 720 15.56 -10.83 -11.23
C LEU A 720 16.51 -11.23 -12.37
N GLU A 721 16.35 -12.45 -12.85
CA GLU A 721 16.96 -12.97 -14.08
C GLU A 721 15.90 -13.00 -15.19
N LEU A 722 16.25 -12.55 -16.40
CA LEU A 722 15.43 -12.79 -17.59
C LEU A 722 15.71 -14.21 -18.09
N LEU A 723 14.66 -15.02 -18.25
CA LEU A 723 14.79 -16.36 -18.81
C LEU A 723 14.48 -16.37 -20.30
N ASP A 724 15.19 -17.21 -21.05
CA ASP A 724 14.92 -17.47 -22.46
C ASP A 724 13.61 -18.27 -22.61
N PRO A 725 12.60 -17.75 -23.35
CA PRO A 725 11.35 -18.45 -23.59
C PRO A 725 11.44 -19.62 -24.58
N GLU A 726 12.54 -19.79 -25.32
CA GLU A 726 12.75 -20.95 -26.21
C GLU A 726 13.19 -22.21 -25.45
N ASP A 727 13.70 -22.07 -24.23
CA ASP A 727 14.08 -23.18 -23.35
C ASP A 727 12.89 -23.67 -22.52
N SER A 728 12.44 -24.90 -22.80
CA SER A 728 11.29 -25.52 -22.14
C SER A 728 11.46 -25.76 -20.64
N ASP A 729 12.69 -25.80 -20.12
CA ASP A 729 12.94 -25.95 -18.68
C ASP A 729 12.72 -24.64 -17.89
N ASN A 730 12.54 -23.50 -18.60
CA ASN A 730 12.25 -22.19 -18.01
C ASN A 730 10.76 -21.84 -17.90
N GLU A 731 9.83 -22.71 -18.34
CA GLU A 731 8.38 -22.44 -18.26
C GLU A 731 7.93 -22.32 -16.78
N PRO A 732 7.30 -21.20 -16.35
CA PRO A 732 6.92 -21.00 -14.95
C PRO A 732 5.92 -22.06 -14.44
N PRO A 733 6.14 -22.67 -13.27
CA PRO A 733 5.26 -23.71 -12.75
C PRO A 733 3.84 -23.19 -12.50
N ALA A 734 2.85 -23.88 -13.07
CA ALA A 734 1.45 -23.49 -12.96
C ALA A 734 1.01 -23.25 -11.50
N ARG A 735 0.29 -22.14 -11.26
CA ARG A 735 -0.09 -21.51 -9.98
C ARG A 735 -0.60 -22.44 -8.85
N THR A 736 -0.96 -23.68 -9.15
CA THR A 736 -1.34 -24.72 -8.18
C THR A 736 -0.16 -25.28 -7.37
N GLN A 737 1.10 -25.12 -7.80
CA GLN A 737 2.25 -25.74 -7.13
C GLN A 737 2.83 -24.92 -5.95
N LEU A 738 2.81 -23.59 -6.02
CA LEU A 738 3.47 -22.70 -5.04
C LEU A 738 2.95 -22.90 -3.60
N ILE A 739 1.62 -22.99 -3.42
CA ILE A 739 0.94 -23.17 -2.12
C ILE A 739 1.37 -24.50 -1.43
N SER A 740 1.94 -25.45 -2.16
CA SER A 740 2.36 -26.75 -1.58
C SER A 740 3.76 -26.76 -0.94
N LYS A 741 4.60 -25.72 -1.16
CA LYS A 741 5.94 -25.63 -0.56
C LYS A 741 5.94 -25.09 0.88
N GLU A 742 5.06 -24.12 1.18
CA GLU A 742 5.11 -23.32 2.42
C GLU A 742 4.91 -24.12 3.72
N VAL A 743 4.36 -25.33 3.67
CA VAL A 743 4.03 -26.13 4.87
C VAL A 743 5.22 -26.96 5.40
N THR A 744 6.39 -26.95 4.74
CA THR A 744 7.43 -28.01 4.99
C THR A 744 8.85 -27.55 5.32
N THR A 745 9.07 -26.39 5.96
CA THR A 745 10.41 -26.06 6.50
C THR A 745 10.39 -25.22 7.79
N THR A 746 10.32 -25.89 8.95
CA THR A 746 11.02 -25.45 10.17
C THR A 746 11.18 -26.64 11.13
N LYS A 747 12.35 -27.27 11.11
CA LYS A 747 12.78 -28.18 12.19
C LYS A 747 13.87 -27.49 13.00
N VAL A 748 13.48 -26.98 14.17
CA VAL A 748 14.43 -26.53 15.18
C VAL A 748 15.21 -27.74 15.70
N VAL A 749 16.53 -27.63 15.73
CA VAL A 749 17.40 -28.61 16.40
C VAL A 749 17.45 -28.23 17.88
N THR A 750 16.97 -29.13 18.73
CA THR A 750 17.19 -29.09 20.18
C THR A 750 17.96 -30.34 20.59
N GLU A 751 19.18 -30.13 21.07
CA GLU A 751 19.90 -31.15 21.83
C GLU A 751 19.43 -31.08 23.28
N GLU A 752 19.10 -32.21 23.89
CA GLU A 752 18.90 -32.33 25.35
C GLU A 752 19.86 -33.37 25.94
N PRO A 753 20.32 -33.17 27.19
CA PRO A 753 21.44 -33.91 27.76
C PRO A 753 21.06 -35.29 28.32
N THR A 754 22.05 -36.16 28.38
CA THR A 754 21.97 -37.52 28.94
C THR A 754 21.85 -37.55 30.46
N ASN A 755 21.00 -38.42 31.00
CA ASN A 755 21.39 -39.30 32.11
C ASN A 755 20.49 -40.53 32.29
N GLU A 756 20.99 -41.51 33.04
CA GLU A 756 20.59 -42.93 32.94
C GLU A 756 19.39 -43.37 33.81
N ALA A 757 18.74 -44.42 33.29
CA ALA A 757 17.94 -45.54 33.84
C ALA A 757 18.07 -45.92 35.37
N PRO A 758 17.36 -46.95 35.93
CA PRO A 758 16.61 -48.03 35.24
C PRO A 758 15.36 -48.67 35.95
N LYS A 759 14.84 -49.76 35.33
CA LYS A 759 14.13 -50.95 35.88
C LYS A 759 12.59 -50.95 36.12
N THR A 760 11.93 -51.72 35.24
CA THR A 760 10.79 -52.65 35.46
C THR A 760 11.08 -53.73 36.54
N PRO A 761 10.13 -54.56 37.08
CA PRO A 761 9.09 -55.28 36.32
C PRO A 761 7.75 -55.74 36.99
N THR A 762 6.81 -56.18 36.13
CA THR A 762 5.78 -57.26 36.28
C THR A 762 4.88 -57.40 37.54
N THR A 763 3.56 -57.47 37.34
CA THR A 763 2.71 -58.71 37.39
C THR A 763 1.20 -58.40 37.15
N ALA A 764 0.37 -59.43 36.91
CA ALA A 764 -1.06 -59.34 36.53
C ALA A 764 -1.90 -60.36 37.36
N PRO A 765 -3.15 -60.79 37.01
CA PRO A 765 -4.35 -60.15 36.44
C PRO A 765 -5.66 -60.43 37.28
N LYS A 766 -6.84 -59.86 36.90
CA LYS A 766 -8.17 -60.51 37.01
C LYS A 766 -9.29 -59.78 36.24
N GLU A 767 -10.49 -60.38 36.15
CA GLU A 767 -11.32 -60.44 34.93
C GLU A 767 -12.60 -59.56 34.82
N THR A 768 -12.92 -59.26 33.55
CA THR A 768 -14.16 -58.86 32.80
C THR A 768 -15.57 -58.89 33.44
N PRO A 769 -16.62 -58.23 32.85
CA PRO A 769 -16.87 -57.94 31.40
C PRO A 769 -17.41 -56.50 31.08
N THR A 770 -17.90 -56.07 29.88
CA THR A 770 -18.27 -56.68 28.58
C THR A 770 -17.97 -55.77 27.35
N LYS A 771 -17.86 -56.36 26.13
CA LYS A 771 -18.24 -55.83 24.78
C LYS A 771 -17.55 -54.54 24.19
N PRO A 772 -17.44 -54.42 22.83
CA PRO A 772 -17.02 -55.46 21.86
C PRO A 772 -16.12 -54.93 20.69
N LYS A 773 -15.70 -55.86 19.82
CA LYS A 773 -15.14 -55.73 18.45
C LYS A 773 -13.61 -55.72 18.30
N GLY A 774 -13.10 -56.88 17.87
CA GLY A 774 -11.78 -57.06 17.27
C GLY A 774 -11.54 -58.54 16.95
N ILE A 775 -11.99 -59.02 15.78
CA ILE A 775 -11.61 -60.35 15.27
C ILE A 775 -10.79 -60.18 14.01
N GLN A 776 -9.60 -60.79 14.00
CA GLN A 776 -8.76 -60.91 12.83
C GLN A 776 -9.28 -62.00 11.89
N LYS A 777 -9.23 -61.69 10.59
CA LYS A 777 -8.99 -62.59 9.44
C LYS A 777 -9.24 -64.10 9.63
N ILE A 778 -10.18 -64.63 8.87
CA ILE A 778 -10.12 -66.00 8.35
C ILE A 778 -9.83 -65.94 6.84
N LYS A 779 -9.13 -66.97 6.34
CA LYS A 779 -8.47 -67.01 5.04
C LYS A 779 -9.03 -68.19 4.24
N VAL A 780 -9.41 -67.98 2.98
CA VAL A 780 -9.47 -69.06 1.98
C VAL A 780 -8.77 -68.58 0.71
N VAL A 781 -7.89 -69.44 0.19
CA VAL A 781 -7.17 -69.28 -1.08
C VAL A 781 -7.35 -70.58 -1.84
N GLN A 782 -7.76 -70.51 -3.10
CA GLN A 782 -7.36 -71.42 -4.18
C GLN A 782 -7.80 -70.85 -5.53
N GLU A 783 -7.06 -70.96 -6.64
CA GLU A 783 -5.60 -70.96 -6.84
C GLU A 783 -5.31 -70.47 -8.29
N PRO A 784 -4.06 -70.23 -8.72
CA PRO A 784 -3.76 -69.23 -9.75
C PRO A 784 -3.51 -69.79 -11.15
N GLN A 785 -3.47 -68.89 -12.15
CA GLN A 785 -2.49 -69.02 -13.23
C GLN A 785 -1.54 -67.81 -13.29
N ARG A 786 -0.30 -68.13 -12.90
CA ARG A 786 1.00 -67.44 -13.04
C ARG A 786 1.03 -66.00 -13.59
N GLY A 787 1.66 -65.10 -12.80
CA GLY A 787 2.46 -64.02 -13.37
C GLY A 787 2.07 -62.56 -13.07
N LYS A 788 1.71 -62.19 -11.82
CA LYS A 788 1.74 -60.77 -11.36
C LYS A 788 1.84 -60.69 -9.83
N LYS A 789 2.75 -59.83 -9.32
CA LYS A 789 2.87 -59.50 -7.88
C LYS A 789 1.58 -58.85 -7.38
N VAL A 790 1.13 -59.24 -6.18
CA VAL A 790 0.09 -58.53 -5.44
C VAL A 790 0.66 -57.22 -4.91
N ILE A 791 0.03 -56.09 -5.22
CA ILE A 791 0.37 -54.77 -4.70
C ILE A 791 -0.75 -54.34 -3.76
N LYS A 792 -0.41 -53.98 -2.52
CA LYS A 792 -1.34 -53.32 -1.59
C LYS A 792 -1.38 -51.82 -1.88
N SER A 793 -2.57 -51.25 -1.89
CA SER A 793 -2.80 -49.79 -1.94
C SER A 793 -2.87 -49.22 -0.53
N ASN A 794 -1.97 -48.30 -0.19
CA ASN A 794 -1.98 -47.58 1.09
C ASN A 794 -2.86 -46.33 0.99
N TYR A 795 -4.17 -46.51 0.85
CA TYR A 795 -5.13 -45.42 1.03
C TYR A 795 -6.26 -45.92 1.94
N ILE A 796 -6.29 -45.40 3.17
CA ILE A 796 -7.32 -45.66 4.15
C ILE A 796 -7.98 -44.30 4.41
N ALA A 797 -9.24 -44.17 4.01
CA ALA A 797 -10.08 -43.04 4.35
C ALA A 797 -11.43 -43.63 4.79
N ASP A 798 -11.69 -43.59 6.10
CA ASP A 798 -12.92 -44.10 6.72
C ASP A 798 -14.12 -43.25 6.32
N ASN A 799 -14.69 -43.48 5.14
CA ASN A 799 -15.91 -42.82 4.69
C ASN A 799 -17.15 -43.63 5.11
N LYS A 800 -17.53 -43.52 6.40
CA LYS A 800 -18.67 -44.26 6.97
C LYS A 800 -20.00 -44.03 6.25
N ALA A 801 -20.18 -42.86 5.62
CA ALA A 801 -21.37 -42.57 4.83
C ALA A 801 -21.40 -43.42 3.54
N TYR A 802 -20.27 -43.53 2.83
CA TYR A 802 -20.11 -44.40 1.67
C TYR A 802 -20.31 -45.88 2.01
N GLU A 803 -19.70 -46.34 3.11
CA GLU A 803 -19.81 -47.73 3.56
C GLU A 803 -21.26 -48.14 3.89
N ALA A 804 -22.09 -47.20 4.35
CA ALA A 804 -23.52 -47.43 4.60
C ALA A 804 -24.36 -47.56 3.30
N LEU A 805 -23.88 -47.04 2.16
CA LEU A 805 -24.60 -47.06 0.88
C LEU A 805 -24.29 -48.32 0.06
N LEU A 806 -23.09 -48.89 0.21
CA LEU A 806 -22.61 -50.06 -0.54
C LEU A 806 -23.62 -51.23 -0.59
N PRO A 807 -24.22 -51.69 0.53
CA PRO A 807 -25.16 -52.82 0.49
C PRO A 807 -26.42 -52.57 -0.35
N LYS A 808 -26.93 -51.32 -0.37
CA LYS A 808 -28.12 -50.96 -1.15
C LYS A 808 -27.82 -50.86 -2.64
N VAL A 809 -26.65 -50.32 -3.00
CA VAL A 809 -26.21 -50.28 -4.40
C VAL A 809 -25.91 -51.69 -4.90
N GLU A 810 -25.33 -52.56 -4.07
CA GLU A 810 -25.16 -53.99 -4.39
C GLU A 810 -26.48 -54.70 -4.57
N GLN A 811 -27.47 -54.46 -3.70
CA GLN A 811 -28.81 -55.03 -3.83
C GLN A 811 -29.47 -54.62 -5.17
N ALA A 812 -29.55 -53.32 -5.47
CA ALA A 812 -30.15 -52.84 -6.72
C ALA A 812 -29.40 -53.35 -7.98
N PHE A 813 -28.07 -53.47 -7.89
CA PHE A 813 -27.23 -54.05 -8.93
C PHE A 813 -27.48 -55.56 -9.11
N ASN A 814 -27.74 -56.29 -8.03
CA ASN A 814 -28.08 -57.72 -8.04
C ASN A 814 -29.51 -57.98 -8.55
N GLU A 815 -30.44 -57.06 -8.27
CA GLU A 815 -31.84 -57.09 -8.73
C GLU A 815 -31.97 -56.68 -10.21
N SER A 816 -31.03 -55.89 -10.73
CA SER A 816 -30.98 -55.57 -12.16
C SER A 816 -30.73 -56.83 -13.02
N HIS A 817 -31.41 -56.93 -14.18
CA HIS A 817 -31.24 -58.05 -15.13
C HIS A 817 -29.83 -58.18 -15.75
N ILE A 818 -28.90 -57.31 -15.36
CA ILE A 818 -27.55 -57.19 -15.89
C ILE A 818 -26.71 -58.45 -15.68
N LYS A 819 -26.88 -59.15 -14.54
CA LYS A 819 -26.24 -60.47 -14.32
C LYS A 819 -26.62 -61.49 -15.40
N ILE A 820 -27.89 -61.52 -15.76
CA ILE A 820 -28.46 -62.48 -16.72
C ILE A 820 -27.97 -62.13 -18.13
N ILE A 821 -27.97 -60.84 -18.48
CA ILE A 821 -27.59 -60.39 -19.83
C ILE A 821 -26.08 -60.40 -20.04
N ALA A 822 -25.27 -60.08 -19.03
CA ALA A 822 -23.81 -60.27 -19.09
C ALA A 822 -23.44 -61.75 -19.29
N LYS A 823 -24.18 -62.67 -18.65
CA LYS A 823 -24.03 -64.12 -18.84
C LYS A 823 -24.45 -64.56 -20.26
N GLN A 824 -25.54 -64.02 -20.81
CA GLN A 824 -25.96 -64.26 -22.21
C GLN A 824 -24.94 -63.73 -23.23
N LYS A 825 -24.39 -62.53 -23.03
CA LYS A 825 -23.39 -61.90 -23.91
C LYS A 825 -21.94 -62.37 -23.67
N ARG A 826 -21.70 -63.30 -22.73
CA ARG A 826 -20.37 -63.75 -22.26
C ARG A 826 -19.43 -62.60 -21.80
N ALA A 827 -19.98 -61.47 -21.40
CA ALA A 827 -19.22 -60.29 -21.01
C ALA A 827 -18.73 -60.39 -19.56
N LYS A 828 -17.43 -60.13 -19.33
CA LYS A 828 -16.91 -59.85 -17.98
C LYS A 828 -17.26 -58.42 -17.61
N TRP A 829 -17.80 -58.23 -16.42
CA TRP A 829 -18.38 -56.97 -15.96
C TRP A 829 -17.89 -56.69 -14.53
N LYS A 830 -17.65 -55.41 -14.24
CA LYS A 830 -17.22 -54.89 -12.93
C LYS A 830 -17.80 -53.49 -12.79
N TYR A 831 -18.47 -53.21 -11.68
CA TYR A 831 -18.80 -51.85 -11.26
C TYR A 831 -17.66 -51.35 -10.37
N GLU A 832 -17.27 -50.09 -10.54
CA GLU A 832 -16.38 -49.38 -9.63
C GLU A 832 -17.10 -48.12 -9.19
N LEU A 833 -17.41 -48.06 -7.89
CA LEU A 833 -17.88 -46.85 -7.23
C LEU A 833 -16.64 -46.11 -6.71
N SER A 834 -16.50 -44.82 -7.04
CA SER A 834 -15.38 -44.00 -6.56
C SER A 834 -15.50 -43.75 -5.05
N PRO A 835 -14.39 -43.76 -4.27
CA PRO A 835 -14.42 -43.44 -2.83
C PRO A 835 -14.87 -42.01 -2.51
N SER A 836 -14.89 -41.13 -3.51
CA SER A 836 -15.46 -39.78 -3.45
C SER A 836 -17.00 -39.83 -3.48
N ALA A 837 -17.59 -40.47 -2.47
CA ALA A 837 -19.02 -40.67 -2.37
C ALA A 837 -19.77 -39.33 -2.27
N PRO A 838 -20.88 -39.16 -3.02
CA PRO A 838 -21.71 -37.98 -2.88
C PRO A 838 -22.34 -37.86 -1.49
N ILE A 839 -22.32 -36.64 -0.96
CA ILE A 839 -23.00 -36.27 0.29
C ILE A 839 -24.44 -35.86 -0.06
N GLY A 840 -25.44 -36.32 0.69
CA GLY A 840 -26.82 -35.83 0.52
C GLY A 840 -26.90 -34.31 0.78
N GLY A 841 -27.72 -33.59 0.02
CA GLY A 841 -27.71 -32.12 0.05
C GLY A 841 -26.49 -31.52 -0.64
N SER A 842 -26.17 -31.99 -1.85
CA SER A 842 -25.11 -31.43 -2.68
C SER A 842 -25.44 -31.50 -4.17
N VAL A 843 -24.79 -30.62 -4.94
CA VAL A 843 -24.84 -30.66 -6.41
C VAL A 843 -23.97 -31.82 -6.92
N LEU A 844 -24.58 -32.73 -7.65
CA LEU A 844 -23.94 -33.93 -8.19
C LEU A 844 -23.42 -33.68 -9.60
N LEU A 845 -22.09 -33.60 -9.73
CA LEU A 845 -21.42 -33.66 -11.02
C LEU A 845 -21.44 -35.11 -11.52
N LEU A 846 -22.25 -35.41 -12.54
CA LEU A 846 -22.40 -36.74 -13.10
C LEU A 846 -21.57 -36.91 -14.38
N HIS A 847 -20.57 -37.78 -14.30
CA HIS A 847 -19.75 -38.18 -15.44
C HIS A 847 -20.17 -39.56 -15.95
N PHE A 848 -21.07 -39.56 -16.94
CA PHE A 848 -21.45 -40.74 -17.70
C PHE A 848 -20.67 -40.74 -19.03
N ASN A 849 -19.68 -41.61 -19.21
CA ASN A 849 -18.99 -41.72 -20.50
C ASN A 849 -18.69 -43.19 -20.85
N PRO A 850 -19.54 -43.82 -21.68
CA PRO A 850 -19.38 -45.23 -22.04
C PRO A 850 -18.10 -45.51 -22.85
N ALA A 851 -17.66 -44.58 -23.69
CA ALA A 851 -16.54 -44.77 -24.62
C ALA A 851 -15.16 -44.38 -24.03
N ALA A 852 -15.09 -43.45 -23.08
CA ALA A 852 -13.83 -42.98 -22.50
C ALA A 852 -13.14 -44.02 -21.60
N ALA A 853 -13.84 -45.08 -21.19
CA ALA A 853 -13.29 -46.24 -20.51
C ALA A 853 -12.51 -47.20 -21.44
N LEU A 854 -12.59 -46.98 -22.76
CA LEU A 854 -11.99 -47.80 -23.83
C LEU A 854 -11.01 -46.97 -24.68
N ASN A 855 -11.39 -45.78 -25.15
CA ASN A 855 -10.60 -44.99 -26.12
C ASN A 855 -9.31 -44.34 -25.60
N LYS A 856 -8.96 -44.49 -24.32
CA LYS A 856 -7.58 -44.26 -23.84
C LYS A 856 -6.94 -45.62 -23.65
N GLY A 857 -5.81 -45.86 -24.31
CA GLY A 857 -5.15 -47.17 -24.45
C GLY A 857 -4.74 -47.89 -23.16
N TYR A 858 -5.72 -48.28 -22.34
CA TYR A 858 -5.56 -49.10 -21.14
C TYR A 858 -5.42 -50.58 -21.48
N ARG A 859 -4.53 -50.90 -22.44
CA ARG A 859 -4.13 -52.28 -22.75
C ARG A 859 -3.26 -52.85 -21.62
N GLY A 860 -3.89 -53.48 -20.64
CA GLY A 860 -3.37 -54.65 -19.91
C GLY A 860 -2.13 -54.50 -19.00
N GLN A 861 -1.44 -53.35 -18.98
CA GLN A 861 -0.31 -53.12 -18.07
C GLN A 861 -0.80 -52.63 -16.70
N LYS A 862 -0.95 -53.60 -15.79
CA LYS A 862 -1.09 -53.45 -14.32
C LYS A 862 -2.11 -52.40 -13.85
N LEU A 863 -3.37 -52.82 -13.88
CA LEU A 863 -4.52 -52.20 -13.19
C LEU A 863 -4.41 -52.34 -11.63
N LEU A 864 -3.21 -52.15 -11.07
CA LEU A 864 -2.86 -52.39 -9.66
C LEU A 864 -1.66 -51.54 -9.15
N SER A 865 -1.29 -50.45 -9.84
CA SER A 865 -0.26 -49.51 -9.36
C SER A 865 -0.85 -48.22 -8.79
N GLN A 866 -1.16 -48.26 -7.50
CA GLN A 866 -1.04 -47.17 -6.50
C GLN A 866 -1.58 -45.76 -6.77
N HIS A 867 -2.48 -45.54 -7.72
CA HIS A 867 -3.31 -44.34 -7.74
C HIS A 867 -4.80 -44.68 -7.83
N PRO A 868 -5.66 -44.21 -6.90
CA PRO A 868 -7.06 -44.01 -7.25
C PRO A 868 -7.08 -43.02 -8.41
N PHE A 869 -7.92 -43.27 -9.42
CA PHE A 869 -7.99 -42.46 -10.63
C PHE A 869 -8.12 -40.97 -10.27
N LYS A 870 -7.03 -40.19 -10.41
CA LYS A 870 -7.11 -38.73 -10.31
C LYS A 870 -8.05 -38.27 -11.43
N PRO A 871 -9.17 -37.58 -11.13
CA PRO A 871 -10.07 -37.07 -12.17
C PRO A 871 -9.30 -36.08 -13.05
N GLN A 872 -9.65 -35.99 -14.34
CA GLN A 872 -8.95 -35.08 -15.24
C GLN A 872 -9.16 -33.62 -14.80
N GLY A 873 -8.07 -32.97 -14.40
CA GLY A 873 -8.07 -31.78 -13.54
C GLY A 873 -8.55 -30.45 -14.13
N SER A 874 -9.41 -30.43 -15.15
CA SER A 874 -9.96 -29.17 -15.69
C SER A 874 -11.35 -28.81 -15.18
N THR A 875 -12.09 -29.74 -14.57
CA THR A 875 -13.45 -29.50 -14.04
C THR A 875 -13.40 -29.22 -12.54
N LYS A 876 -12.73 -30.09 -11.78
CA LYS A 876 -12.59 -29.95 -10.32
C LYS A 876 -11.78 -28.73 -9.90
N THR A 877 -10.67 -28.46 -10.60
CA THR A 877 -9.83 -27.28 -10.36
C THR A 877 -10.60 -26.00 -10.67
N PHE A 878 -11.28 -25.95 -11.83
CA PHE A 878 -12.16 -24.84 -12.19
C PHE A 878 -13.19 -24.54 -11.09
N PHE A 879 -14.00 -25.53 -10.68
CA PHE A 879 -15.04 -25.28 -9.67
C PHE A 879 -14.47 -24.99 -8.27
N LYS A 880 -13.34 -25.58 -7.86
CA LYS A 880 -12.67 -25.19 -6.60
C LYS A 880 -12.04 -23.80 -6.63
N THR A 881 -11.56 -23.35 -7.79
CA THR A 881 -10.96 -22.03 -7.96
C THR A 881 -12.01 -20.92 -8.02
N TYR A 882 -13.17 -21.17 -8.64
CA TYR A 882 -14.22 -20.17 -8.81
C TYR A 882 -15.35 -20.25 -7.77
N PHE A 883 -15.55 -21.39 -7.10
CA PHE A 883 -16.60 -21.59 -6.09
C PHE A 883 -16.07 -22.39 -4.87
N PRO A 884 -15.06 -21.86 -4.13
CA PRO A 884 -14.30 -22.61 -3.13
C PRO A 884 -15.11 -23.10 -1.92
N ASN A 885 -16.20 -22.41 -1.58
CA ASN A 885 -16.95 -22.63 -0.33
C ASN A 885 -18.06 -23.71 -0.44
N GLN A 886 -18.26 -24.31 -1.62
CA GLN A 886 -19.42 -25.15 -1.91
C GLN A 886 -19.17 -26.66 -1.70
N LYS A 887 -20.18 -27.38 -1.18
CA LYS A 887 -20.16 -28.85 -1.06
C LYS A 887 -20.46 -29.50 -2.41
N ILE A 888 -19.40 -29.84 -3.15
CA ILE A 888 -19.51 -30.46 -4.49
C ILE A 888 -19.26 -31.97 -4.41
N SER A 889 -20.16 -32.76 -4.99
CA SER A 889 -20.06 -34.22 -5.10
C SER A 889 -19.79 -34.67 -6.53
N GLU A 890 -18.90 -35.64 -6.73
CA GLU A 890 -18.46 -36.10 -8.05
C GLU A 890 -18.79 -37.60 -8.24
N GLY A 891 -19.83 -37.87 -9.03
CA GLY A 891 -20.31 -39.23 -9.32
C GLY A 891 -19.84 -39.72 -10.68
N TYR A 892 -19.06 -40.80 -10.68
CA TYR A 892 -18.74 -41.55 -11.90
C TYR A 892 -19.66 -42.77 -11.99
N PHE A 893 -20.48 -42.81 -13.04
CA PHE A 893 -21.37 -43.94 -13.30
C PHE A 893 -20.99 -44.60 -14.63
N SER A 894 -20.36 -45.76 -14.56
CA SER A 894 -20.00 -46.58 -15.73
C SER A 894 -20.64 -47.98 -15.59
N PRO A 895 -21.78 -48.22 -16.23
CA PRO A 895 -22.61 -49.42 -16.01
C PRO A 895 -22.07 -50.68 -16.70
N PHE A 896 -21.30 -50.52 -17.77
CA PHE A 896 -20.80 -51.62 -18.60
C PHE A 896 -19.40 -51.33 -19.12
N ARG A 897 -18.50 -52.32 -18.99
CA ARG A 897 -17.24 -52.36 -19.74
C ARG A 897 -17.26 -53.59 -20.65
N SER A 898 -17.55 -53.39 -21.93
CA SER A 898 -17.19 -54.39 -22.94
C SER A 898 -15.66 -54.46 -22.97
N MET A 899 -15.06 -55.65 -22.85
CA MET A 899 -13.60 -55.77 -22.90
C MET A 899 -13.03 -55.78 -24.34
N ASP A 900 -13.90 -55.64 -25.35
CA ASP A 900 -13.55 -55.80 -26.77
C ASP A 900 -13.49 -54.45 -27.53
N ASP A 901 -13.27 -53.32 -26.84
CA ASP A 901 -13.09 -51.96 -27.39
C ASP A 901 -14.19 -51.43 -28.35
N LYS A 902 -15.37 -52.08 -28.41
CA LYS A 902 -16.51 -51.62 -29.22
C LYS A 902 -17.37 -50.62 -28.47
N GLN A 903 -17.87 -49.61 -29.20
CA GLN A 903 -18.87 -48.66 -28.71
C GLN A 903 -20.10 -49.41 -28.16
N LEU A 904 -20.60 -48.96 -27.01
CA LEU A 904 -21.79 -49.53 -26.37
C LEU A 904 -23.04 -49.18 -27.20
N SER A 905 -23.87 -50.19 -27.48
CA SER A 905 -25.08 -50.00 -28.29
C SER A 905 -26.20 -49.34 -27.48
N ASN A 906 -27.22 -48.79 -28.16
CA ASN A 906 -28.39 -48.21 -27.47
C ASN A 906 -29.09 -49.25 -26.56
N LYS A 907 -29.05 -50.55 -26.92
CA LYS A 907 -29.54 -51.64 -26.07
C LYS A 907 -28.68 -51.88 -24.82
N ASP A 908 -27.39 -51.51 -24.83
CA ASP A 908 -26.54 -51.58 -23.63
C ASP A 908 -26.72 -50.35 -22.72
N LEU A 909 -27.07 -49.20 -23.30
CA LEU A 909 -27.47 -48.00 -22.55
C LEU A 909 -28.81 -48.20 -21.84
N ASP A 910 -29.82 -48.76 -22.53
CA ASP A 910 -31.12 -49.15 -21.96
C ASP A 910 -30.97 -49.97 -20.66
N LEU A 911 -30.02 -50.90 -20.63
CA LEU A 911 -29.79 -51.79 -19.50
C LEU A 911 -29.14 -51.12 -18.30
N SER A 912 -28.57 -49.93 -18.46
CA SER A 912 -27.96 -49.17 -17.36
C SER A 912 -28.97 -48.40 -16.51
N LEU A 913 -30.16 -48.16 -17.06
CA LEU A 913 -31.15 -47.27 -16.48
C LEU A 913 -31.66 -47.70 -15.09
N PRO A 914 -31.89 -49.00 -14.78
CA PRO A 914 -32.33 -49.40 -13.44
C PRO A 914 -31.30 -49.11 -12.35
N ILE A 915 -30.00 -49.32 -12.62
CA ILE A 915 -28.95 -48.94 -11.66
C ILE A 915 -28.88 -47.42 -11.53
N PHE A 916 -28.98 -46.68 -12.64
CA PHE A 916 -28.97 -45.21 -12.59
C PHE A 916 -30.11 -44.67 -11.71
N LYS A 917 -31.33 -45.20 -11.86
CA LYS A 917 -32.46 -44.87 -10.98
C LYS A 917 -32.13 -45.14 -9.52
N ALA A 918 -31.70 -46.36 -9.18
CA ALA A 918 -31.34 -46.71 -7.81
C ALA A 918 -30.21 -45.83 -7.24
N PHE A 919 -29.20 -45.48 -8.05
CA PHE A 919 -28.11 -44.60 -7.64
C PHE A 919 -28.61 -43.19 -7.29
N ILE A 920 -29.51 -42.61 -8.08
CA ILE A 920 -30.10 -41.30 -7.78
C ILE A 920 -31.05 -41.37 -6.57
N SER A 921 -31.92 -42.39 -6.47
CA SER A 921 -32.81 -42.59 -5.32
C SER A 921 -32.07 -42.79 -3.99
N ILE A 922 -30.89 -43.41 -4.04
CA ILE A 922 -30.01 -43.62 -2.87
C ILE A 922 -29.30 -42.32 -2.46
N LEU A 923 -28.83 -41.52 -3.44
CA LEU A 923 -28.03 -40.33 -3.16
C LEU A 923 -28.85 -39.07 -2.87
N LYS A 924 -30.06 -38.96 -3.46
CA LYS A 924 -30.94 -37.79 -3.37
C LYS A 924 -30.19 -36.44 -3.54
N PRO A 925 -29.50 -36.24 -4.67
CA PRO A 925 -28.83 -34.97 -4.94
C PRO A 925 -29.85 -33.85 -5.08
N GLU A 926 -29.51 -32.64 -4.62
CA GLU A 926 -30.39 -31.47 -4.76
C GLU A 926 -30.50 -31.04 -6.23
N LYS A 927 -29.38 -31.05 -6.96
CA LYS A 927 -29.33 -30.80 -8.40
C LYS A 927 -28.26 -31.67 -9.07
N ILE A 928 -28.41 -31.92 -10.36
CA ILE A 928 -27.48 -32.75 -11.16
C ILE A 928 -26.92 -31.91 -12.31
N VAL A 929 -25.61 -31.96 -12.53
CA VAL A 929 -24.97 -31.43 -13.75
C VAL A 929 -24.32 -32.59 -14.50
N SER A 930 -24.83 -32.89 -15.70
CA SER A 930 -24.49 -34.09 -16.47
C SER A 930 -23.74 -33.77 -17.76
N PHE A 931 -22.53 -34.31 -17.91
CA PHE A 931 -21.63 -33.98 -19.04
C PHE A 931 -21.77 -34.96 -20.24
N SER A 932 -22.98 -35.47 -20.51
CA SER A 932 -23.21 -36.59 -21.43
C SER A 932 -24.50 -36.46 -22.25
N ILE A 933 -24.36 -36.06 -23.52
CA ILE A 933 -25.46 -35.94 -24.49
C ILE A 933 -26.25 -37.27 -24.65
N PRO A 934 -25.63 -38.47 -24.81
CA PRO A 934 -26.38 -39.72 -24.97
C PRO A 934 -27.25 -40.14 -23.78
N MET A 935 -27.15 -39.44 -22.64
CA MET A 935 -28.01 -39.66 -21.48
C MET A 935 -29.34 -38.90 -21.61
N ILE A 936 -29.37 -37.77 -22.33
CA ILE A 936 -30.59 -36.98 -22.55
C ILE A 936 -31.61 -37.82 -23.32
N GLU A 937 -31.20 -38.35 -24.48
CA GLU A 937 -32.01 -39.22 -25.33
C GLU A 937 -32.57 -40.43 -24.56
N LEU A 938 -31.74 -41.04 -23.70
CA LEU A 938 -32.15 -42.17 -22.87
C LEU A 938 -33.18 -41.76 -21.82
N LEU A 939 -32.98 -40.66 -21.11
CA LEU A 939 -33.91 -40.20 -20.06
C LEU A 939 -35.23 -39.67 -20.65
N GLN A 940 -35.18 -39.01 -21.81
CA GLN A 940 -36.36 -38.64 -22.60
C GLN A 940 -37.14 -39.89 -23.04
N LYS A 941 -36.46 -40.90 -23.62
CA LYS A 941 -37.08 -42.15 -24.12
C LYS A 941 -37.91 -42.90 -23.08
N TYR A 942 -37.56 -42.81 -21.79
CA TYR A 942 -38.31 -43.43 -20.68
C TYR A 942 -39.18 -42.43 -19.89
N ASN A 943 -39.44 -41.23 -20.44
CA ASN A 943 -40.24 -40.16 -19.83
C ASN A 943 -39.79 -39.77 -18.41
N LEU A 944 -38.47 -39.76 -18.17
CA LEU A 944 -37.88 -39.38 -16.88
C LEU A 944 -37.51 -37.90 -16.81
N LEU A 945 -37.71 -37.14 -17.89
CA LEU A 945 -37.46 -35.70 -17.93
C LEU A 945 -38.78 -34.93 -18.11
N SER A 946 -38.93 -33.82 -17.39
CA SER A 946 -40.06 -32.89 -17.51
C SER A 946 -39.56 -31.43 -17.49
N ASN A 947 -40.33 -30.54 -18.12
CA ASN A 947 -39.99 -29.11 -18.29
C ASN A 947 -38.56 -28.95 -18.83
N LEU A 948 -38.24 -29.64 -19.93
CA LEU A 948 -36.95 -29.53 -20.57
C LEU A 948 -36.92 -28.27 -21.44
N GLU A 949 -36.12 -27.30 -21.05
CA GLU A 949 -35.83 -26.08 -21.81
C GLU A 949 -34.49 -26.24 -22.52
N GLU A 950 -34.41 -25.78 -23.77
CA GLU A 950 -33.17 -25.67 -24.53
C GLU A 950 -32.63 -24.23 -24.45
N GLU A 951 -31.32 -24.10 -24.29
CA GLU A 951 -30.61 -22.83 -24.05
C GLU A 951 -29.40 -22.75 -24.99
N GLU A 952 -29.30 -21.68 -25.78
CA GLU A 952 -28.18 -21.47 -26.71
C GLU A 952 -27.02 -20.73 -26.04
N VAL A 953 -25.87 -21.38 -25.94
CA VAL A 953 -24.65 -20.79 -25.36
C VAL A 953 -23.66 -20.48 -26.49
N THR A 954 -23.42 -19.20 -26.72
CA THR A 954 -22.54 -18.70 -27.81
C THR A 954 -21.29 -18.04 -27.26
N ASP A 955 -20.13 -18.43 -27.79
CA ASP A 955 -18.84 -17.72 -27.70
C ASP A 955 -18.54 -17.10 -29.08
N HIS A 956 -17.58 -16.18 -29.16
CA HIS A 956 -17.25 -15.31 -30.30
C HIS A 956 -17.01 -16.02 -31.65
N THR A 957 -17.00 -17.35 -31.71
CA THR A 957 -16.88 -18.14 -32.95
C THR A 957 -17.83 -19.35 -33.05
N ARG A 958 -18.58 -19.74 -32.00
CA ARG A 958 -19.43 -20.95 -31.99
C ARG A 958 -20.59 -20.87 -31.00
N THR A 959 -21.76 -21.31 -31.44
CA THR A 959 -22.96 -21.58 -30.62
C THR A 959 -23.09 -23.08 -30.34
N ILE A 960 -23.50 -23.44 -29.12
CA ILE A 960 -23.92 -24.80 -28.77
C ILE A 960 -25.23 -24.75 -28.00
N ILE A 961 -26.19 -25.57 -28.43
CA ILE A 961 -27.45 -25.80 -27.71
C ILE A 961 -27.18 -26.73 -26.53
N THR A 962 -27.67 -26.35 -25.36
CA THR A 962 -27.64 -27.12 -24.12
C THR A 962 -29.06 -27.23 -23.56
N SER A 963 -29.30 -28.07 -22.55
CA SER A 963 -30.66 -28.27 -22.02
C SER A 963 -30.68 -28.37 -20.51
N ARG A 964 -31.78 -27.92 -19.90
CA ARG A 964 -32.03 -27.95 -18.46
C ARG A 964 -33.49 -28.34 -18.19
N GLY A 965 -33.78 -28.89 -17.02
CA GLY A 965 -35.14 -29.28 -16.64
C GLY A 965 -35.13 -30.13 -15.38
N PHE A 966 -36.08 -31.04 -15.22
CA PHE A 966 -36.17 -31.91 -14.05
C PHE A 966 -36.11 -33.39 -14.41
N LEU A 967 -35.30 -34.14 -13.66
CA LEU A 967 -35.25 -35.59 -13.62
C LEU A 967 -36.24 -36.13 -12.59
N ASN A 968 -37.25 -36.86 -13.05
CA ASN A 968 -38.26 -37.52 -12.22
C ASN A 968 -37.86 -38.97 -11.97
N ILE A 969 -37.50 -39.30 -10.73
CA ILE A 969 -37.21 -40.67 -10.30
C ILE A 969 -37.96 -40.94 -9.00
N GLU A 970 -38.88 -41.91 -9.05
CA GLU A 970 -39.81 -42.22 -7.96
C GLU A 970 -40.61 -40.96 -7.57
N GLU A 971 -40.62 -40.57 -6.29
CA GLU A 971 -41.27 -39.33 -5.82
C GLU A 971 -40.34 -38.10 -5.90
N HIS A 972 -39.09 -38.27 -6.34
CA HIS A 972 -38.09 -37.18 -6.37
C HIS A 972 -38.04 -36.51 -7.74
N LYS A 973 -38.35 -35.21 -7.77
CA LYS A 973 -38.19 -34.32 -8.92
C LYS A 973 -36.93 -33.49 -8.72
N ILE A 974 -35.86 -33.81 -9.44
CA ILE A 974 -34.51 -33.28 -9.22
C ILE A 974 -34.11 -32.39 -10.41
N PRO A 975 -33.81 -31.09 -10.22
CA PRO A 975 -33.28 -30.25 -11.28
C PRO A 975 -32.00 -30.86 -11.91
N ILE A 976 -31.98 -30.97 -13.23
CA ILE A 976 -30.83 -31.43 -14.04
C ILE A 976 -30.46 -30.44 -15.14
N TYR A 977 -29.17 -30.09 -15.22
CA TYR A 977 -28.56 -29.36 -16.33
C TYR A 977 -27.65 -30.28 -17.12
N PHE A 978 -27.75 -30.27 -18.44
CA PHE A 978 -26.85 -31.01 -19.32
C PHE A 978 -25.75 -30.09 -19.84
N VAL A 979 -24.55 -30.64 -20.00
CA VAL A 979 -23.39 -29.91 -20.54
C VAL A 979 -22.79 -30.73 -21.68
N PRO A 980 -22.97 -30.33 -22.95
CA PRO A 980 -22.33 -30.97 -24.10
C PRO A 980 -20.80 -30.83 -24.00
N ARG A 981 -20.06 -31.73 -24.64
CA ARG A 981 -18.60 -31.87 -24.46
C ARG A 981 -17.83 -31.14 -25.58
N PRO A 982 -17.28 -29.92 -25.36
CA PRO A 982 -16.67 -29.11 -26.42
C PRO A 982 -15.13 -29.07 -26.29
N SER A 983 -14.48 -28.32 -27.19
CA SER A 983 -13.06 -27.95 -27.05
C SER A 983 -12.84 -26.99 -25.86
N SER A 984 -11.58 -26.87 -25.44
CA SER A 984 -11.18 -26.34 -24.12
C SER A 984 -11.63 -24.90 -23.79
N ARG A 985 -11.77 -23.99 -24.77
CA ARG A 985 -12.20 -22.60 -24.53
C ARG A 985 -13.68 -22.51 -24.14
N LEU A 986 -14.58 -23.01 -24.99
CA LEU A 986 -16.04 -22.95 -24.77
C LEU A 986 -16.48 -23.73 -23.51
N LEU A 987 -15.70 -24.73 -23.10
CA LEU A 987 -15.90 -25.49 -21.87
C LEU A 987 -15.96 -24.60 -20.61
N LYS A 988 -15.33 -23.42 -20.59
CA LYS A 988 -15.42 -22.47 -19.46
C LYS A 988 -16.81 -21.82 -19.39
N ALA A 989 -17.28 -21.21 -20.47
CA ALA A 989 -18.58 -20.54 -20.52
C ALA A 989 -19.75 -21.51 -20.21
N LEU A 990 -19.74 -22.70 -20.83
CA LEU A 990 -20.74 -23.74 -20.56
C LEU A 990 -20.72 -24.26 -19.12
N LYS A 991 -19.55 -24.33 -18.47
CA LYS A 991 -19.43 -24.68 -17.04
C LYS A 991 -19.93 -23.57 -16.12
N THR A 992 -19.70 -22.31 -16.47
CA THR A 992 -20.24 -21.15 -15.73
C THR A 992 -21.77 -21.15 -15.82
N ALA A 993 -22.35 -21.16 -17.03
CA ALA A 993 -23.81 -21.15 -17.20
C ALA A 993 -24.52 -22.32 -16.49
N ALA A 994 -23.98 -23.54 -16.61
CA ALA A 994 -24.52 -24.72 -15.91
C ALA A 994 -24.47 -24.59 -14.38
N TRP A 995 -23.51 -23.83 -13.84
CA TRP A 995 -23.35 -23.60 -12.42
C TRP A 995 -24.19 -22.42 -11.94
N ASP A 996 -24.27 -21.33 -12.71
CA ASP A 996 -25.17 -20.21 -12.43
C ASP A 996 -26.63 -20.70 -12.38
N TRP A 997 -27.02 -21.64 -13.25
CA TRP A 997 -28.31 -22.32 -13.14
C TRP A 997 -28.40 -23.27 -11.93
N ALA A 998 -27.35 -24.03 -11.62
CA ALA A 998 -27.33 -24.89 -10.44
C ALA A 998 -27.38 -24.09 -9.12
N PHE A 999 -26.96 -22.82 -9.11
CA PHE A 999 -26.91 -21.98 -7.91
C PHE A 999 -27.96 -20.88 -7.86
N LYS A 1000 -28.66 -20.59 -8.97
CA LYS A 1000 -29.97 -19.94 -8.90
C LYS A 1000 -30.92 -20.82 -8.09
N ILE A 1001 -31.29 -20.33 -6.91
CA ILE A 1001 -32.44 -20.80 -6.15
C ILE A 1001 -33.66 -20.57 -7.06
N GLU A 1002 -34.49 -21.59 -7.26
CA GLU A 1002 -35.80 -21.40 -7.88
C GLU A 1002 -36.71 -20.69 -6.86
N GLU A 1003 -37.55 -19.78 -7.36
CA GLU A 1003 -38.73 -19.25 -6.66
C GLU A 1003 -39.68 -20.38 -6.19
#